data_AF-A0A2H1V4N8-F1
#
_entry.id   AF-A0A2H1V4N8-F1
#
_cell.length_a   1.000
_cell.length_b   1.000
_cell.length_c   1.000
_cell.angle_alpha   90.00
_cell.angle_beta   90.00
_cell.angle_gamma   90.00
#
_symmetry.space_group_name_H-M   'P 1'
#
loop_
_entity.id
_entity.type
_entity.pdbx_description
1 polymer ?
#
loop_
_entity_poly.entity_id
_entity_poly.type
_entity_poly.pdbx_seq_one_letter_code
_entity_poly.pdbx_strand_id
1 'polypeptide(L)'
;MKLFSSKRNSTLKLTELQSNIQALTALYMPMNLNTEFHKSKVAAVKKLHFILRHTNRKLLQEQDFEPLLLGSLTLVYYFGMRIKLNRLISKYWHWCGRRHFHQAETAFQITMDMLLPECNEATIKITLKFFTEVQLWSYESFVEQILEVLLFFDRGKTTLFNIMLTDIHYVLFIDVESVTRHRMRVLYNLLKSSNWVIENGKLLPFVTRLLDFFTYSVSKDDGRTTQYRYLRKGFEVCLRRIFERVENKHRKLIITTMLNWFSMVNMNQEHVLEFSTLLDHAAEFYQVGVYKDSFGQGLIEHVLVNLVGSSSATNSLVGCRLMLKFLDREHNSQFLVIPTLFYEFSQVRLKVGKYDIKDKLFIRYHREKLNNNLLKAIKRHGTNIVNLKTIYTIVCCMVLEVPCGLTAAAAACIVMAIQDQALNGENIPAPCRYWLHAVVVSIMSLICWVHKAPVLYTYVNHIVARRAKEAPQLNPPLMYFYKIGRHHVTWNKPTLFFEDWELRYALWKHFQDTRILLCLAALLVLFVVKTEGRNKKVVIHVPVKVKKIKHTHTVYKTIHHHHKHREPHMDHSLVSSEEHEHFHHFHIHDDSPVGQHSQPAPGVGIPDFLPDSLLDVPLQIPDVPPHEIPGLPNRHIVPLYRRI
;
A
#
# COMPACT_ATOMS: atom_id res chain seq x y z
N MET A 1 11.63 69.55 9.21
CA MET A 1 11.58 68.38 8.31
C MET A 1 12.90 67.63 8.44
N LYS A 2 13.00 66.65 9.36
CA LYS A 2 14.25 65.94 9.69
C LYS A 2 14.45 64.76 8.74
N LEU A 3 15.54 64.79 7.99
CA LEU A 3 16.07 63.67 7.21
C LEU A 3 16.38 62.47 8.12
N PHE A 4 15.65 61.37 7.95
CA PHE A 4 16.07 60.07 8.47
C PHE A 4 17.10 59.46 7.52
N SER A 5 18.37 59.80 7.76
CA SER A 5 19.52 59.05 7.28
C SER A 5 19.48 57.64 7.88
N SER A 6 19.15 56.65 7.05
CA SER A 6 19.35 55.24 7.35
C SER A 6 20.87 54.99 7.45
N LYS A 7 21.39 54.96 8.68
CA LYS A 7 22.77 54.52 8.95
C LYS A 7 22.92 53.09 8.41
N ARG A 8 23.71 52.93 7.34
CA ARG A 8 24.23 51.61 6.93
C ARG A 8 24.97 51.03 8.13
N ASN A 9 24.46 49.95 8.72
CA ASN A 9 25.17 49.22 9.76
C ASN A 9 26.46 48.67 9.14
N SER A 10 27.62 49.14 9.60
CA SER A 10 28.91 48.61 9.19
C SER A 10 29.04 47.16 9.65
N THR A 11 29.36 46.25 8.72
CA THR A 11 29.62 44.84 9.01
C THR A 11 30.90 44.71 9.82
N LEU A 12 30.92 43.82 10.83
CA LEU A 12 32.11 43.56 11.64
C LEU A 12 33.24 43.00 10.77
N LYS A 13 34.48 43.40 11.07
CA LYS A 13 35.66 42.76 10.48
C LYS A 13 35.82 41.34 11.04
N LEU A 14 36.49 40.46 10.29
CA LEU A 14 36.62 39.03 10.64
C LEU A 14 37.18 38.80 12.05
N THR A 15 38.30 39.46 12.39
CA THR A 15 38.95 39.35 13.71
C THR A 15 38.08 39.90 14.83
N GLU A 16 37.33 40.97 14.55
CA GLU A 16 36.41 41.59 15.48
C GLU A 16 35.19 40.70 15.74
N LEU A 17 34.67 40.03 14.70
CA LEU A 17 33.60 39.06 14.81
C LEU A 17 33.98 37.89 15.73
N GLN A 18 35.13 37.25 15.49
CA GLN A 18 35.59 36.13 16.31
C GLN A 18 35.79 36.53 17.78
N SER A 19 36.39 37.70 18.03
CA SER A 19 36.56 38.23 19.38
C SER A 19 35.21 38.47 20.06
N ASN A 20 34.21 39.00 19.34
CA ASN A 20 32.87 39.20 19.86
C ASN A 20 32.15 37.87 20.16
N ILE A 21 32.35 36.84 19.33
CA ILE A 21 31.81 35.48 19.55
C ILE A 21 32.45 34.86 20.81
N GLN A 22 33.76 34.95 20.96
CA GLN A 22 34.47 34.44 22.15
C GLN A 22 34.06 35.18 23.43
N ALA A 23 33.87 36.50 23.36
CA ALA A 23 33.39 37.30 24.48
C ALA A 23 31.96 36.91 24.92
N LEU A 24 31.15 36.33 24.02
CA LEU A 24 29.81 35.84 24.35
C LEU A 24 29.87 34.68 25.36
N THR A 25 30.91 33.84 25.30
CA THR A 25 31.12 32.68 26.18
C THR A 25 31.10 33.05 27.66
N ALA A 26 31.80 34.13 28.03
CA ALA A 26 31.82 34.63 29.39
C ALA A 26 30.43 35.07 29.90
N LEU A 27 29.53 35.48 29.00
CA LEU A 27 28.21 35.98 29.35
C LEU A 27 27.16 34.86 29.47
N TYR A 28 27.21 33.85 28.60
CA TYR A 28 26.24 32.74 28.64
C TYR A 28 26.67 31.58 29.54
N MET A 29 27.91 31.48 29.99
CA MET A 29 28.29 30.48 31.00
C MET A 29 27.88 30.91 32.42
N PRO A 30 27.60 29.97 33.32
CA PRO A 30 27.42 28.53 33.10
C PRO A 30 26.07 28.18 32.44
N MET A 31 25.96 27.02 31.78
CA MET A 31 24.74 26.56 31.08
C MET A 31 23.62 26.03 32.01
N ASN A 32 23.59 26.45 33.28
CA ASN A 32 22.59 26.03 34.26
C ASN A 32 21.49 27.09 34.46
N LEU A 33 20.48 26.75 35.27
CA LEU A 33 19.30 27.60 35.53
C LEU A 33 19.45 28.54 36.74
N ASN A 34 20.66 28.69 37.32
CA ASN A 34 20.87 29.50 38.52
C ASN A 34 20.46 30.97 38.26
N THR A 35 19.76 31.54 39.25
CA THR A 35 19.16 32.87 39.17
C THR A 35 20.19 34.00 39.24
N GLU A 36 21.34 33.75 39.87
CA GLU A 36 22.44 34.71 39.99
C GLU A 36 22.97 35.18 38.64
N PHE A 37 22.92 34.29 37.63
CA PHE A 37 23.39 34.60 36.28
C PHE A 37 22.38 35.35 35.42
N HIS A 38 21.17 35.67 35.93
CA HIS A 38 20.12 36.28 35.11
C HIS A 38 20.57 37.56 34.41
N LYS A 39 21.28 38.46 35.11
CA LYS A 39 21.82 39.70 34.52
C LYS A 39 22.82 39.40 33.39
N SER A 40 23.67 38.40 33.58
CA SER A 40 24.61 37.93 32.56
C SER A 40 23.89 37.38 31.33
N LYS A 41 22.83 36.57 31.51
CA LYS A 41 22.02 36.03 30.40
C LYS A 41 21.32 37.12 29.61
N VAL A 42 20.81 38.17 30.28
CA VAL A 42 20.21 39.33 29.59
C VAL A 42 21.28 40.09 28.79
N ALA A 43 22.49 40.27 29.33
CA ALA A 43 23.60 40.86 28.59
C ALA A 43 24.02 40.00 27.38
N ALA A 44 24.06 38.67 27.54
CA ALA A 44 24.31 37.73 26.46
C ALA A 44 23.29 37.83 25.33
N VAL A 45 21.97 37.95 25.62
CA VAL A 45 20.94 38.17 24.58
C VAL A 45 21.24 39.43 23.77
N LYS A 46 21.60 40.54 24.44
CA LYS A 46 21.92 41.80 23.75
C LYS A 46 23.16 41.66 22.87
N LYS A 47 24.21 41.02 23.40
CA LYS A 47 25.46 40.77 22.66
C LYS A 47 25.23 39.85 21.45
N LEU A 48 24.43 38.80 21.61
CA LEU A 48 24.04 37.89 20.54
C LEU A 48 23.31 38.63 19.41
N HIS A 49 22.31 39.46 19.73
CA HIS A 49 21.63 40.29 18.73
C HIS A 49 22.58 41.28 18.04
N PHE A 50 23.52 41.87 18.80
CA PHE A 50 24.51 42.76 18.22
C PHE A 50 25.36 42.04 17.18
N ILE A 51 25.87 40.85 17.50
CA ILE A 51 26.66 40.03 16.57
C ILE A 51 25.83 39.69 15.33
N LEU A 52 24.61 39.15 15.51
CA LEU A 52 23.75 38.74 14.41
C LEU A 52 23.35 39.90 13.49
N ARG A 53 23.18 41.11 14.02
CA ARG A 53 22.81 42.31 13.24
C ARG A 53 23.96 42.90 12.43
N HIS A 54 25.20 42.65 12.84
CA HIS A 54 26.41 43.23 12.21
C HIS A 54 27.27 42.20 11.48
N THR A 55 26.70 41.02 11.19
CA THR A 55 27.37 39.93 10.49
C THR A 55 26.51 39.48 9.30
N ASN A 56 27.16 38.93 8.27
CA ASN A 56 26.46 38.28 7.17
C ASN A 56 26.68 36.75 7.22
N ARG A 57 25.83 36.02 6.49
CA ARG A 57 25.82 34.56 6.45
C ARG A 57 27.20 33.95 6.18
N LYS A 58 27.87 34.40 5.10
CA LYS A 58 29.17 33.88 4.67
C LYS A 58 30.25 34.07 5.72
N LEU A 59 30.37 35.29 6.27
CA LEU A 59 31.36 35.60 7.31
C LEU A 59 31.15 34.77 8.56
N LEU A 60 29.89 34.52 8.97
CA LEU A 60 29.63 33.72 10.16
C LEU A 60 30.02 32.25 9.96
N GLN A 61 29.73 31.70 8.78
CA GLN A 61 29.99 30.30 8.43
C GLN A 61 31.48 29.97 8.31
N GLU A 62 32.32 30.96 8.00
CA GLU A 62 33.78 30.84 7.93
C GLU A 62 34.47 30.98 9.29
N GLN A 63 33.73 31.25 10.37
CA GLN A 63 34.26 31.42 11.73
C GLN A 63 33.91 30.25 12.64
N ASP A 64 34.56 30.18 13.80
CA ASP A 64 34.16 29.25 14.85
C ASP A 64 32.86 29.75 15.50
N PHE A 65 31.74 29.26 14.98
CA PHE A 65 30.40 29.63 15.42
C PHE A 65 29.88 28.78 16.58
N GLU A 66 30.63 27.80 17.11
CA GLU A 66 30.19 26.95 18.22
C GLU A 66 29.76 27.77 19.44
N PRO A 67 30.52 28.79 19.91
CA PRO A 67 30.10 29.60 21.06
C PRO A 67 28.85 30.45 20.78
N LEU A 68 28.66 30.88 19.53
CA LEU A 68 27.45 31.61 19.12
C LEU A 68 26.22 30.70 19.23
N LEU A 69 26.32 29.49 18.70
CA LEU A 69 25.27 28.49 18.72
C LEU A 69 24.93 28.06 20.16
N LEU A 70 25.95 27.67 20.95
CA LEU A 70 25.79 27.31 22.36
C LEU A 70 25.19 28.47 23.17
N GLY A 71 25.62 29.70 22.90
CA GLY A 71 25.02 30.90 23.50
C GLY A 71 23.53 31.01 23.18
N SER A 72 23.14 30.88 21.92
CA SER A 72 21.73 30.95 21.52
C SER A 72 20.87 29.84 22.14
N LEU A 73 21.36 28.59 22.15
CA LEU A 73 20.69 27.45 22.77
C LEU A 73 20.54 27.62 24.28
N THR A 74 21.62 28.05 24.95
CA THR A 74 21.63 28.29 26.40
C THR A 74 20.62 29.35 26.79
N LEU A 75 20.48 30.42 26.00
CA LEU A 75 19.53 31.50 26.29
C LEU A 75 18.08 31.05 26.10
N VAL A 76 17.78 30.32 25.03
CA VAL A 76 16.44 29.73 24.82
C VAL A 76 16.09 28.75 25.94
N TYR A 77 17.02 27.88 26.33
CA TYR A 77 16.86 26.97 27.46
C TYR A 77 16.62 27.73 28.77
N TYR A 78 17.50 28.68 29.11
CA TYR A 78 17.44 29.42 30.36
C TYR A 78 16.12 30.19 30.52
N PHE A 79 15.76 31.00 29.53
CA PHE A 79 14.54 31.80 29.61
C PHE A 79 13.28 30.94 29.43
N GLY A 80 13.32 29.92 28.58
CA GLY A 80 12.18 29.01 28.37
C GLY A 80 11.84 28.22 29.63
N MET A 81 12.83 27.58 30.25
CA MET A 81 12.59 26.79 31.47
C MET A 81 12.20 27.67 32.66
N ARG A 82 12.75 28.88 32.78
CA ARG A 82 12.33 29.81 33.84
C ARG A 82 10.93 30.36 33.65
N ILE A 83 10.43 30.50 32.42
CA ILE A 83 9.00 30.80 32.20
C ILE A 83 8.12 29.69 32.79
N LYS A 84 8.47 28.42 32.59
CA LYS A 84 7.72 27.29 33.16
C LYS A 84 7.71 27.35 34.68
N LEU A 85 8.87 27.57 35.30
CA LEU A 85 8.99 27.66 36.76
C LEU A 85 8.23 28.87 37.33
N ASN A 86 8.32 30.03 36.68
CA ASN A 86 7.68 31.27 37.15
C ASN A 86 6.16 31.32 36.93
N ARG A 87 5.61 30.52 35.99
CA ARG A 87 4.16 30.34 35.82
C ARG A 87 3.49 29.85 37.11
N LEU A 88 4.24 29.20 37.99
CA LEU A 88 3.78 28.70 39.28
C LEU A 88 3.88 29.73 40.41
N ILE A 89 4.56 30.87 40.22
CA ILE A 89 4.98 31.75 41.32
C ILE A 89 4.47 33.20 41.18
N SER A 90 4.44 33.81 39.99
CA SER A 90 4.01 35.22 39.84
C SER A 90 3.66 35.66 38.41
N LYS A 91 2.57 36.43 38.26
CA LYS A 91 2.09 36.98 36.96
C LYS A 91 3.02 38.04 36.35
N TYR A 92 3.67 38.88 37.15
CA TYR A 92 4.54 39.95 36.65
C TYR A 92 5.87 39.40 36.11
N TRP A 93 6.50 38.49 36.87
CA TRP A 93 7.72 37.79 36.47
C TRP A 93 7.52 36.93 35.22
N HIS A 94 6.31 36.43 35.02
CA HIS A 94 5.92 35.72 33.81
C HIS A 94 5.93 36.65 32.56
N TRP A 95 5.45 37.89 32.66
CA TRP A 95 5.43 38.83 31.52
C TRP A 95 6.84 39.26 31.10
N CYS A 96 7.69 39.66 32.06
CA CYS A 96 9.07 40.05 31.76
C CYS A 96 9.90 38.86 31.24
N GLY A 97 9.70 37.67 31.83
CA GLY A 97 10.30 36.42 31.34
C GLY A 97 9.93 36.11 29.89
N ARG A 98 8.65 36.29 29.52
CA ARG A 98 8.15 36.07 28.15
C ARG A 98 8.84 36.97 27.12
N ARG A 99 9.11 38.23 27.45
CA ARG A 99 9.84 39.16 26.58
C ARG A 99 11.28 38.68 26.35
N HIS A 100 12.00 38.30 27.39
CA HIS A 100 13.37 37.82 27.27
C HIS A 100 13.46 36.49 26.52
N PHE A 101 12.50 35.59 26.74
CA PHE A 101 12.41 34.35 25.98
C PHE A 101 12.16 34.62 24.50
N HIS A 102 11.22 35.51 24.16
CA HIS A 102 10.96 35.84 22.76
C HIS A 102 12.20 36.45 22.07
N GLN A 103 12.96 37.27 22.77
CA GLN A 103 14.25 37.77 22.27
C GLN A 103 15.25 36.62 22.06
N ALA A 104 15.39 35.70 23.03
CA ALA A 104 16.27 34.54 22.91
C ALA A 104 15.85 33.61 21.76
N GLU A 105 14.56 33.34 21.61
CA GLU A 105 13.97 32.56 20.52
C GLU A 105 14.25 33.21 19.16
N THR A 106 14.01 34.52 19.04
CA THR A 106 14.27 35.27 17.81
C THR A 106 15.75 35.20 17.45
N ALA A 107 16.65 35.41 18.42
CA ALA A 107 18.07 35.29 18.20
C ALA A 107 18.48 33.89 17.77
N PHE A 108 17.92 32.84 18.40
CA PHE A 108 18.16 31.46 18.00
C PHE A 108 17.68 31.18 16.57
N GLN A 109 16.48 31.60 16.20
CA GLN A 109 15.97 31.43 14.83
C GLN A 109 16.85 32.15 13.79
N ILE A 110 17.32 33.37 14.09
CA ILE A 110 18.25 34.10 13.21
C ILE A 110 19.60 33.36 13.13
N THR A 111 20.12 32.83 14.24
CA THR A 111 21.33 31.99 14.23
C THR A 111 21.12 30.77 13.33
N MET A 112 19.97 30.08 13.42
CA MET A 112 19.64 28.93 12.57
C MET A 112 19.57 29.31 11.09
N ASP A 113 18.90 30.42 10.76
CA ASP A 113 18.81 30.93 9.39
C ASP A 113 20.20 31.24 8.80
N MET A 114 21.11 31.78 9.61
CA MET A 114 22.47 32.13 9.19
C MET A 114 23.40 30.92 9.04
N LEU A 115 23.16 29.83 9.77
CA LEU A 115 24.01 28.64 9.73
C LEU A 115 23.50 27.56 8.76
N LEU A 116 22.19 27.42 8.59
CA LEU A 116 21.57 26.32 7.84
C LEU A 116 21.04 26.77 6.49
N PRO A 117 21.27 26.00 5.40
CA PRO A 117 21.64 24.59 5.42
C PRO A 117 23.13 24.27 5.16
N GLU A 118 24.03 25.27 5.06
CA GLU A 118 25.44 25.05 4.68
C GLU A 118 26.27 24.39 5.78
N CYS A 119 26.07 24.78 7.04
CA CYS A 119 26.81 24.25 8.19
C CYS A 119 26.03 23.17 8.95
N ASN A 120 25.19 22.38 8.26
CA ASN A 120 24.18 21.55 8.91
C ASN A 120 24.74 20.47 9.84
N GLU A 121 25.71 19.68 9.39
CA GLU A 121 26.28 18.59 10.18
C GLU A 121 26.91 19.09 11.49
N ALA A 122 27.72 20.16 11.42
CA ALA A 122 28.33 20.77 12.59
C ALA A 122 27.26 21.36 13.54
N THR A 123 26.28 22.08 13.00
CA THR A 123 25.18 22.67 13.79
C THR A 123 24.38 21.60 14.54
N ILE A 124 24.05 20.49 13.86
CA ILE A 124 23.32 19.36 14.47
C ILE A 124 24.17 18.72 15.56
N LYS A 125 25.45 18.40 15.29
CA LYS A 125 26.36 17.78 16.27
C LYS A 125 26.52 18.63 17.54
N ILE A 126 26.75 19.94 17.39
CA ILE A 126 26.85 20.88 18.52
C ILE A 126 25.54 20.89 19.32
N THR A 127 24.39 20.89 18.64
CA THR A 127 23.08 20.89 19.31
C THR A 127 22.82 19.60 20.10
N LEU A 128 23.14 18.43 19.53
CA LEU A 128 23.00 17.14 20.23
C LEU A 128 23.96 17.01 21.42
N LYS A 129 25.19 17.52 21.27
CA LYS A 129 26.18 17.62 22.35
C LYS A 129 25.64 18.50 23.49
N PHE A 130 25.09 19.67 23.17
CA PHE A 130 24.44 20.56 24.15
C PHE A 130 23.32 19.85 24.94
N PHE A 131 22.44 19.09 24.27
CA PHE A 131 21.40 18.33 24.98
C PHE A 131 21.96 17.29 25.94
N THR A 132 23.12 16.72 25.61
CA THR A 132 23.77 15.71 26.46
C THR A 132 24.46 16.37 27.66
N GLU A 133 25.22 17.42 27.44
CA GLU A 133 25.95 18.15 28.50
C GLU A 133 25.01 18.79 29.53
N VAL A 134 23.86 19.30 29.07
CA VAL A 134 22.85 19.95 29.93
C VAL A 134 21.77 18.96 30.39
N GLN A 135 21.90 17.66 30.05
CA GLN A 135 20.97 16.59 30.43
C GLN A 135 19.51 16.85 30.02
N LEU A 136 19.29 17.36 28.80
CA LEU A 136 17.99 17.81 28.32
C LEU A 136 17.13 16.71 27.70
N TRP A 137 17.69 15.52 27.45
CA TRP A 137 16.99 14.43 26.77
C TRP A 137 15.68 14.01 27.47
N SER A 138 15.62 14.07 28.81
CA SER A 138 14.39 13.78 29.57
C SER A 138 13.26 14.77 29.29
N TYR A 139 13.55 15.97 28.78
CA TYR A 139 12.58 16.98 28.37
C TYR A 139 12.24 16.84 26.87
N GLU A 140 11.75 15.67 26.47
CA GLU A 140 11.52 15.25 25.08
C GLU A 140 10.83 16.34 24.23
N SER A 141 9.76 16.98 24.72
CA SER A 141 9.04 18.02 23.99
C SER A 141 9.87 19.28 23.72
N PHE A 142 10.76 19.66 24.65
CA PHE A 142 11.65 20.81 24.44
C PHE A 142 12.71 20.48 23.39
N VAL A 143 13.33 19.30 23.50
CA VAL A 143 14.32 18.81 22.53
C VAL A 143 13.71 18.69 21.14
N GLU A 144 12.52 18.10 21.04
CA GLU A 144 11.74 18.00 19.79
C GLU A 144 11.51 19.38 19.16
N GLN A 145 11.07 20.38 19.93
CA GLN A 145 10.83 21.73 19.41
C GLN A 145 12.11 22.40 18.86
N ILE A 146 13.25 22.23 19.53
CA ILE A 146 14.53 22.77 19.04
C ILE A 146 14.95 22.05 17.73
N LEU A 147 14.81 20.73 17.69
CA LEU A 147 15.14 19.93 16.51
C LEU A 147 14.16 20.19 15.33
N GLU A 148 12.90 20.54 15.59
CA GLU A 148 11.94 20.99 14.58
C GLU A 148 12.38 22.30 13.91
N VAL A 149 12.90 23.26 14.69
CA VAL A 149 13.44 24.50 14.14
C VAL A 149 14.67 24.21 13.27
N LEU A 150 15.58 23.35 13.75
CA LEU A 150 16.72 22.88 12.94
C LEU A 150 16.26 22.23 11.63
N LEU A 151 15.28 21.33 11.71
CA LEU A 151 14.76 20.62 10.54
C LEU A 151 14.12 21.59 9.53
N PHE A 152 13.40 22.60 10.00
CA PHE A 152 12.83 23.66 9.17
C PHE A 152 13.93 24.41 8.39
N PHE A 153 14.96 24.91 9.08
CA PHE A 153 16.03 25.70 8.45
C PHE A 153 17.01 24.85 7.61
N ASP A 154 17.22 23.57 7.96
CA ASP A 154 17.99 22.60 7.14
C ASP A 154 17.19 22.12 5.91
N ARG A 155 16.03 22.71 5.65
CA ARG A 155 15.14 22.39 4.54
C ARG A 155 14.60 20.97 4.54
N GLY A 156 14.53 20.33 5.71
CA GLY A 156 13.96 19.01 5.89
C GLY A 156 14.87 17.84 5.49
N LYS A 157 16.17 18.07 5.32
CA LYS A 157 17.11 17.02 4.86
C LYS A 157 17.19 15.83 5.82
N THR A 158 17.50 14.65 5.29
CA THR A 158 17.68 13.41 6.06
C THR A 158 18.92 13.42 6.97
N THR A 159 19.80 14.43 6.89
CA THR A 159 21.05 14.52 7.66
C THR A 159 20.79 14.49 9.17
N LEU A 160 19.80 15.23 9.67
CA LEU A 160 19.42 15.20 11.09
C LEU A 160 19.08 13.79 11.56
N PHE A 161 18.23 13.08 10.82
CA PHE A 161 17.81 11.73 11.17
C PHE A 161 18.97 10.73 11.17
N ASN A 162 19.89 10.83 10.19
CA ASN A 162 21.08 9.99 10.13
C ASN A 162 22.03 10.24 11.31
N ILE A 163 22.27 11.50 11.67
CA ILE A 163 23.13 11.85 12.81
C ILE A 163 22.48 11.41 14.12
N MET A 164 21.17 11.65 14.30
CA MET A 164 20.44 11.16 15.47
C MET A 164 20.48 9.64 15.58
N LEU A 165 20.34 8.92 14.46
CA LEU A 165 20.41 7.47 14.47
C LEU A 165 21.81 6.95 14.83
N THR A 166 22.87 7.64 14.37
CA THR A 166 24.25 7.37 14.80
C THR A 166 24.46 7.66 16.28
N ASP A 167 23.91 8.76 16.79
CA ASP A 167 23.99 9.17 18.18
C ASP A 167 23.24 8.20 19.12
N ILE A 168 22.05 7.75 18.72
CA ILE A 168 21.29 6.69 19.42
C ILE A 168 22.09 5.39 19.43
N HIS A 169 22.67 4.99 18.29
CA HIS A 169 23.50 3.80 18.24
C HIS A 169 24.71 3.94 19.18
N TYR A 170 25.41 5.07 19.18
CA TYR A 170 26.56 5.27 20.08
C TYR A 170 26.16 5.16 21.56
N VAL A 171 25.08 5.83 21.99
CA VAL A 171 24.68 5.85 23.40
C VAL A 171 23.99 4.58 23.86
N LEU A 172 23.40 3.81 22.95
CA LEU A 172 22.89 2.47 23.25
C LEU A 172 23.94 1.57 23.91
N PHE A 173 25.22 1.73 23.56
CA PHE A 173 26.32 0.94 24.11
C PHE A 173 26.97 1.56 25.37
N ILE A 174 26.54 2.75 25.78
CA ILE A 174 27.09 3.49 26.93
C ILE A 174 26.08 3.57 28.08
N ASP A 175 24.82 3.90 27.79
CA ASP A 175 23.75 4.07 28.78
C ASP A 175 22.40 3.63 28.19
N VAL A 176 21.99 2.41 28.54
CA VAL A 176 20.87 1.71 27.91
C VAL A 176 19.50 2.17 28.46
N GLU A 177 19.37 2.44 29.76
CA GLU A 177 18.06 2.34 30.43
C GLU A 177 17.20 3.61 30.38
N SER A 178 17.80 4.82 30.41
CA SER A 178 17.03 6.08 30.49
C SER A 178 17.27 7.03 29.31
N VAL A 179 18.53 7.40 29.03
CA VAL A 179 18.86 8.44 28.05
C VAL A 179 18.56 8.00 26.62
N THR A 180 18.95 6.78 26.25
CA THR A 180 18.74 6.25 24.89
C THR A 180 17.26 6.17 24.52
N ARG A 181 16.39 5.82 25.48
CA ARG A 181 14.93 5.78 25.28
C ARG A 181 14.38 7.16 24.93
N HIS A 182 14.79 8.19 25.64
CA HIS A 182 14.36 9.56 25.37
C HIS A 182 14.79 10.02 23.97
N ARG A 183 16.04 9.76 23.58
CA ARG A 183 16.55 10.05 22.22
C ARG A 183 15.71 9.36 21.14
N MET A 184 15.39 8.09 21.36
CA MET A 184 14.58 7.30 20.44
C MET A 184 13.15 7.85 20.31
N ARG A 185 12.57 8.36 21.41
CA ARG A 185 11.24 8.99 21.40
C ARG A 185 11.22 10.28 20.60
N VAL A 186 12.22 11.13 20.78
CA VAL A 186 12.39 12.34 19.99
C VAL A 186 12.54 11.99 18.50
N LEU A 187 13.33 10.97 18.15
CA LEU A 187 13.51 10.54 16.76
C LEU A 187 12.17 10.18 16.09
N TYR A 188 11.37 9.30 16.70
CA TYR A 188 10.11 8.90 16.05
C TYR A 188 9.05 10.01 16.04
N ASN A 189 9.12 10.99 16.96
CA ASN A 189 8.26 12.17 16.90
C ASN A 189 8.65 13.07 15.72
N LEU A 190 9.95 13.31 15.52
CA LEU A 190 10.44 14.07 14.37
C LEU A 190 10.12 13.39 13.03
N LEU A 191 10.06 12.06 12.97
CA LEU A 191 9.62 11.34 11.77
C LEU A 191 8.16 11.65 11.39
N LYS A 192 7.34 12.18 12.30
CA LYS A 192 5.98 12.69 12.00
C LYS A 192 5.96 14.12 11.48
N SER A 193 7.06 14.85 11.62
CA SER A 193 7.16 16.28 11.31
C SER A 193 6.79 16.61 9.87
N SER A 194 5.88 17.55 9.64
CA SER A 194 5.63 18.09 8.30
C SER A 194 6.87 18.75 7.67
N ASN A 195 7.88 19.11 8.47
CA ASN A 195 9.12 19.71 7.99
C ASN A 195 10.11 18.68 7.43
N TRP A 196 9.97 17.39 7.74
CA TRP A 196 10.84 16.35 7.15
C TRP A 196 10.49 16.15 5.67
N VAL A 197 11.49 16.27 4.81
CA VAL A 197 11.38 16.00 3.36
C VAL A 197 12.08 14.71 3.02
N ILE A 198 11.32 13.83 2.36
CA ILE A 198 11.78 12.51 1.95
C ILE A 198 12.51 12.65 0.62
N GLU A 199 13.84 12.60 0.66
CA GLU A 199 14.69 12.61 -0.53
C GLU A 199 14.83 11.19 -1.10
N ASN A 200 14.41 10.96 -2.35
CA ASN A 200 14.37 9.64 -2.99
C ASN A 200 15.70 8.86 -2.87
N GLY A 201 16.84 9.53 -3.12
CA GLY A 201 18.17 8.90 -3.10
C GLY A 201 18.72 8.58 -1.71
N LYS A 202 18.17 9.21 -0.65
CA LYS A 202 18.64 9.03 0.73
C LYS A 202 17.68 8.24 1.61
N LEU A 203 16.43 8.08 1.18
CA LEU A 203 15.42 7.33 1.92
C LEU A 203 15.82 5.87 2.05
N LEU A 204 16.19 5.20 0.95
CA LEU A 204 16.46 3.77 1.00
C LEU A 204 17.64 3.42 1.92
N PRO A 205 18.82 4.07 1.83
CA PRO A 205 19.90 3.83 2.77
C PRO A 205 19.50 4.04 4.23
N PHE A 206 18.68 5.06 4.51
CA PHE A 206 18.19 5.34 5.86
C PHE A 206 17.24 4.25 6.37
N VAL A 207 16.30 3.80 5.53
CA VAL A 207 15.36 2.73 5.88
C VAL A 207 16.08 1.39 6.05
N THR A 208 17.02 1.05 5.17
CA THR A 208 17.84 -0.16 5.30
C THR A 208 18.60 -0.17 6.62
N ARG A 209 19.23 0.95 6.99
CA ARG A 209 19.92 1.07 8.28
C ARG A 209 18.99 0.89 9.49
N LEU A 210 17.75 1.41 9.42
CA LEU A 210 16.76 1.20 10.48
C LEU A 210 16.26 -0.26 10.52
N LEU A 211 16.09 -0.89 9.36
CA LEU A 211 15.77 -2.31 9.27
C LEU A 211 16.92 -3.15 9.86
N ASP A 212 18.19 -2.77 9.66
CA ASP A 212 19.35 -3.50 10.22
C ASP A 212 19.28 -3.49 11.74
N PHE A 213 19.04 -2.31 12.31
CA PHE A 213 18.88 -2.16 13.76
C PHE A 213 17.65 -2.91 14.28
N PHE A 214 16.55 -2.92 13.54
CA PHE A 214 15.38 -3.71 13.89
C PHE A 214 15.69 -5.21 13.87
N THR A 215 16.37 -5.72 12.85
CA THR A 215 16.74 -7.14 12.78
C THR A 215 17.74 -7.53 13.87
N TYR A 216 18.72 -6.69 14.18
CA TYR A 216 19.60 -6.91 15.34
C TYR A 216 18.83 -6.96 16.66
N SER A 217 17.74 -6.19 16.78
CA SER A 217 16.88 -6.20 17.98
C SER A 217 16.02 -7.46 18.12
N VAL A 218 15.81 -8.18 17.02
CA VAL A 218 15.03 -9.43 16.95
C VAL A 218 15.93 -10.65 17.10
N SER A 219 17.16 -10.61 16.60
CA SER A 219 18.11 -11.73 16.67
C SER A 219 18.37 -12.18 18.12
N LYS A 220 18.53 -13.49 18.31
CA LYS A 220 18.76 -14.11 19.63
C LYS A 220 20.23 -14.34 19.96
N ASP A 221 21.13 -14.23 18.98
CA ASP A 221 22.54 -14.57 19.15
C ASP A 221 23.48 -13.36 19.24
N ASP A 222 24.53 -13.57 20.03
CA ASP A 222 25.63 -12.68 20.44
C ASP A 222 25.30 -11.63 21.52
N GLY A 223 26.10 -11.59 22.60
CA GLY A 223 25.93 -10.66 23.73
C GLY A 223 25.81 -9.18 23.35
N ARG A 224 26.23 -8.77 22.14
CA ARG A 224 26.04 -7.41 21.57
C ARG A 224 24.61 -7.13 21.05
N THR A 225 23.82 -8.13 20.68
CA THR A 225 22.43 -7.97 20.18
C THR A 225 21.43 -7.72 21.32
N THR A 226 21.82 -8.03 22.56
CA THR A 226 20.99 -7.80 23.76
C THR A 226 20.59 -6.34 23.94
N GLN A 227 21.46 -5.40 23.58
CA GLN A 227 21.21 -3.97 23.77
C GLN A 227 20.15 -3.46 22.78
N TYR A 228 20.21 -3.87 21.52
CA TYR A 228 19.22 -3.49 20.51
C TYR A 228 17.79 -3.89 20.90
N ARG A 229 17.63 -4.99 21.63
CA ARG A 229 16.34 -5.49 22.11
C ARG A 229 15.58 -4.45 22.95
N TYR A 230 16.27 -3.62 23.74
CA TYR A 230 15.63 -2.56 24.53
C TYR A 230 14.95 -1.48 23.68
N LEU A 231 15.44 -1.25 22.46
CA LEU A 231 14.90 -0.27 21.53
C LEU A 231 14.04 -0.89 20.42
N ARG A 232 13.81 -2.20 20.44
CA ARG A 232 13.05 -2.91 19.40
C ARG A 232 11.75 -2.20 19.03
N LYS A 233 10.94 -1.85 20.03
CA LYS A 233 9.66 -1.14 19.79
C LYS A 233 9.88 0.26 19.23
N GLY A 234 10.96 0.93 19.63
CA GLY A 234 11.35 2.22 19.05
C GLY A 234 11.62 2.09 17.55
N PHE A 235 12.46 1.12 17.13
CA PHE A 235 12.80 0.94 15.72
C PHE A 235 11.57 0.58 14.89
N GLU A 236 10.71 -0.30 15.42
CA GLU A 236 9.43 -0.63 14.81
C GLU A 236 8.57 0.63 14.59
N VAL A 237 8.41 1.48 15.61
CA VAL A 237 7.63 2.71 15.49
C VAL A 237 8.25 3.66 14.46
N CYS A 238 9.57 3.85 14.44
CA CYS A 238 10.24 4.66 13.43
C CYS A 238 9.89 4.17 12.01
N LEU A 239 10.04 2.87 11.75
CA LEU A 239 9.76 2.28 10.44
C LEU A 239 8.29 2.46 10.03
N ARG A 240 7.35 2.21 10.94
CA ARG A 240 5.91 2.45 10.70
C ARG A 240 5.62 3.91 10.33
N ARG A 241 6.21 4.89 11.03
CA ARG A 241 6.05 6.32 10.70
C ARG A 241 6.60 6.67 9.33
N ILE A 242 7.69 6.03 8.91
CA ILE A 242 8.22 6.21 7.56
C ILE A 242 7.20 5.68 6.53
N PHE A 243 6.66 4.47 6.72
CA PHE A 243 5.72 3.86 5.78
C PHE A 243 4.43 4.67 5.57
N GLU A 244 3.91 5.25 6.66
CA GLU A 244 2.75 6.15 6.65
C GLU A 244 2.96 7.35 5.72
N ARG A 245 4.19 7.89 5.64
CA ARG A 245 4.49 9.16 4.97
C ARG A 245 5.07 9.05 3.57
N VAL A 246 5.78 7.97 3.26
CA VAL A 246 6.47 7.83 1.98
C VAL A 246 5.48 7.62 0.83
N GLU A 247 5.80 8.16 -0.35
CA GLU A 247 5.00 7.98 -1.56
C GLU A 247 4.91 6.51 -2.00
N ASN A 248 3.89 6.18 -2.79
CA ASN A 248 3.62 4.81 -3.24
C ASN A 248 4.81 4.12 -3.93
N LYS A 249 5.58 4.86 -4.74
CA LYS A 249 6.80 4.34 -5.40
C LYS A 249 7.87 3.89 -4.41
N HIS A 250 8.01 4.61 -3.29
CA HIS A 250 8.95 4.28 -2.23
C HIS A 250 8.45 3.14 -1.36
N ARG A 251 7.13 3.07 -1.11
CA ARG A 251 6.52 1.91 -0.42
C ARG A 251 6.86 0.61 -1.15
N LYS A 252 6.71 0.59 -2.47
CA LYS A 252 7.13 -0.55 -3.31
C LYS A 252 8.60 -0.91 -3.10
N LEU A 253 9.50 0.07 -3.16
CA LEU A 253 10.93 -0.15 -2.97
C LEU A 253 11.25 -0.74 -1.60
N ILE A 254 10.65 -0.18 -0.54
CA ILE A 254 10.79 -0.66 0.84
C ILE A 254 10.29 -2.10 0.98
N ILE A 255 9.10 -2.40 0.45
CA ILE A 255 8.52 -3.76 0.46
C ILE A 255 9.47 -4.74 -0.24
N THR A 256 9.99 -4.39 -1.42
CA THR A 256 10.98 -5.23 -2.13
C THR A 256 12.24 -5.45 -1.30
N THR A 257 12.77 -4.41 -0.65
CA THR A 257 13.96 -4.53 0.21
C THR A 257 13.70 -5.45 1.41
N MET A 258 12.55 -5.30 2.07
CA MET A 258 12.13 -6.17 3.16
C MET A 258 11.93 -7.62 2.71
N LEU A 259 11.45 -7.85 1.48
CA LEU A 259 11.29 -9.19 0.90
C LEU A 259 12.61 -9.86 0.55
N ASN A 260 13.60 -9.10 0.08
CA ASN A 260 14.94 -9.64 -0.17
C ASN A 260 15.60 -10.11 1.15
N TRP A 261 15.24 -9.49 2.28
CA TRP A 261 15.74 -9.91 3.58
C TRP A 261 15.17 -11.24 4.04
N PHE A 262 13.88 -11.51 3.79
CA PHE A 262 13.30 -12.83 4.04
C PHE A 262 14.08 -13.95 3.33
N SER A 263 14.70 -13.65 2.18
CA SER A 263 15.53 -14.62 1.46
C SER A 263 16.99 -14.68 1.90
N MET A 264 17.56 -13.59 2.43
CA MET A 264 18.99 -13.52 2.76
C MET A 264 19.30 -13.94 4.20
N VAL A 265 18.35 -13.78 5.13
CA VAL A 265 18.56 -14.06 6.55
C VAL A 265 17.86 -15.36 6.92
N ASN A 266 18.60 -16.33 7.48
CA ASN A 266 18.02 -17.53 8.10
C ASN A 266 17.25 -17.12 9.37
N MET A 267 16.00 -16.72 9.20
CA MET A 267 15.10 -16.37 10.29
C MET A 267 14.39 -17.60 10.82
N ASN A 268 14.35 -17.75 12.16
CA ASN A 268 13.46 -18.73 12.79
C ASN A 268 12.00 -18.29 12.65
N GLN A 269 11.04 -19.18 12.97
CA GLN A 269 9.61 -18.91 12.79
C GLN A 269 9.11 -17.69 13.59
N GLU A 270 9.66 -17.44 14.78
CA GLU A 270 9.27 -16.29 15.62
C GLU A 270 9.72 -14.97 14.97
N HIS A 271 10.96 -14.91 14.50
CA HIS A 271 11.52 -13.73 13.82
C HIS A 271 10.77 -13.43 12.51
N VAL A 272 10.40 -14.48 11.76
CA VAL A 272 9.55 -14.36 10.56
C VAL A 272 8.22 -13.68 10.90
N LEU A 273 7.55 -14.12 11.97
CA LEU A 273 6.27 -13.53 12.38
C LEU A 273 6.44 -12.05 12.75
N GLU A 274 7.45 -11.71 13.55
CA GLU A 274 7.69 -10.34 13.97
C GLU A 274 7.97 -9.41 12.79
N PHE A 275 8.86 -9.81 11.90
CA PHE A 275 9.19 -9.04 10.70
C PHE A 275 7.99 -8.97 9.74
N SER A 276 7.17 -10.03 9.67
CA SER A 276 5.96 -10.02 8.85
C SER A 276 4.95 -8.96 9.29
N THR A 277 4.82 -8.69 10.59
CA THR A 277 3.91 -7.63 11.06
C THR A 277 4.31 -6.24 10.58
N LEU A 278 5.61 -6.02 10.37
CA LEU A 278 6.13 -4.78 9.83
C LEU A 278 5.93 -4.72 8.31
N LEU A 279 6.17 -5.83 7.61
CA LEU A 279 5.93 -5.96 6.17
C LEU A 279 4.45 -5.77 5.82
N ASP A 280 3.56 -6.39 6.58
CA ASP A 280 2.11 -6.25 6.42
C ASP A 280 1.67 -4.79 6.52
N HIS A 281 2.28 -4.04 7.44
CA HIS A 281 1.97 -2.63 7.62
C HIS A 281 2.53 -1.76 6.50
N ALA A 282 3.72 -2.08 5.97
CA ALA A 282 4.23 -1.43 4.77
C ALA A 282 3.30 -1.67 3.57
N ALA A 283 2.82 -2.90 3.41
CA ALA A 283 1.91 -3.30 2.35
C ALA A 283 0.50 -2.70 2.49
N GLU A 284 0.03 -2.45 3.73
CA GLU A 284 -1.27 -1.81 4.00
C GLU A 284 -1.39 -0.41 3.38
N PHE A 285 -0.29 0.36 3.37
CA PHE A 285 -0.26 1.68 2.74
C PHE A 285 0.08 1.63 1.25
N TYR A 286 0.44 0.48 0.71
CA TYR A 286 0.76 0.35 -0.71
C TYR A 286 -0.53 0.29 -1.53
N GLN A 287 -0.74 1.29 -2.38
CA GLN A 287 -1.91 1.38 -3.24
C GLN A 287 -1.62 0.72 -4.58
N VAL A 288 -2.43 -0.28 -4.92
CA VAL A 288 -2.34 -0.98 -6.20
C VAL A 288 -3.39 -0.42 -7.15
N GLY A 289 -2.93 0.12 -8.27
CA GLY A 289 -3.79 0.56 -9.37
C GLY A 289 -3.98 -0.55 -10.39
N VAL A 290 -3.58 -0.30 -11.64
CA VAL A 290 -3.44 -1.34 -12.66
C VAL A 290 -2.29 -2.26 -12.27
N TYR A 291 -2.51 -3.58 -12.27
CA TYR A 291 -1.54 -4.55 -11.78
C TYR A 291 -0.21 -4.50 -12.54
N LYS A 292 -0.27 -4.47 -13.87
CA LYS A 292 0.92 -4.40 -14.74
C LYS A 292 1.82 -3.21 -14.41
N ASP A 293 1.22 -2.08 -14.05
CA ASP A 293 1.95 -0.82 -13.80
C ASP A 293 2.39 -0.70 -12.32
N SER A 294 1.66 -1.37 -11.42
CA SER A 294 1.93 -1.36 -9.98
C SER A 294 3.16 -2.20 -9.63
N PHE A 295 3.26 -3.42 -10.15
CA PHE A 295 4.32 -4.34 -9.74
C PHE A 295 5.60 -4.17 -10.58
N GLY A 296 6.76 -4.12 -9.91
CA GLY A 296 8.06 -4.18 -10.60
C GLY A 296 8.36 -5.60 -11.07
N GLN A 297 9.27 -5.74 -12.04
CA GLN A 297 9.70 -7.04 -12.55
C GLN A 297 10.20 -7.93 -11.41
N GLY A 298 9.67 -9.15 -11.30
CA GLY A 298 10.13 -10.16 -10.33
C GLY A 298 9.52 -10.05 -8.93
N LEU A 299 8.84 -8.96 -8.57
CA LEU A 299 8.26 -8.81 -7.22
C LEU A 299 7.22 -9.89 -6.93
N ILE A 300 6.30 -10.10 -7.87
CA ILE A 300 5.21 -11.07 -7.74
C ILE A 300 5.76 -12.49 -7.81
N GLU A 301 6.71 -12.74 -8.71
CA GLU A 301 7.44 -14.01 -8.76
C GLU A 301 8.09 -14.37 -7.42
N HIS A 302 8.81 -13.41 -6.82
CA HIS A 302 9.51 -13.61 -5.56
C HIS A 302 8.53 -14.00 -4.46
N VAL A 303 7.42 -13.27 -4.33
CA VAL A 303 6.39 -13.57 -3.31
C VAL A 303 5.75 -14.94 -3.56
N LEU A 304 5.43 -15.27 -4.81
CA LEU A 304 4.79 -16.55 -5.13
C LEU A 304 5.72 -17.73 -4.88
N VAL A 305 6.96 -17.67 -5.38
CA VAL A 305 7.89 -18.79 -5.34
C VAL A 305 8.51 -18.97 -3.95
N ASN A 306 8.99 -17.88 -3.34
CA ASN A 306 9.78 -17.95 -2.12
C ASN A 306 8.93 -17.91 -0.85
N LEU A 307 7.74 -17.29 -0.89
CA LEU A 307 6.85 -17.20 0.26
C LEU A 307 5.63 -18.10 0.11
N VAL A 308 4.71 -17.83 -0.82
CA VAL A 308 3.45 -18.59 -0.96
C VAL A 308 3.71 -20.08 -1.11
N GLY A 309 4.58 -20.46 -2.05
CA GLY A 309 4.97 -21.83 -2.33
C GLY A 309 5.99 -22.44 -1.35
N SER A 310 6.30 -21.76 -0.24
CA SER A 310 7.29 -22.22 0.74
C SER A 310 6.89 -23.52 1.44
N SER A 311 7.89 -24.30 1.87
CA SER A 311 7.68 -25.46 2.75
C SER A 311 7.35 -25.06 4.19
N SER A 312 7.64 -23.82 4.59
CA SER A 312 7.28 -23.29 5.91
C SER A 312 5.84 -22.76 5.90
N ALA A 313 5.00 -23.24 6.82
CA ALA A 313 3.61 -22.80 6.97
C ALA A 313 3.53 -21.30 7.27
N THR A 314 4.47 -20.78 8.08
CA THR A 314 4.58 -19.37 8.44
C THR A 314 4.94 -18.52 7.22
N ASN A 315 5.97 -18.91 6.45
CA ASN A 315 6.36 -18.15 5.24
C ASN A 315 5.25 -18.17 4.19
N SER A 316 4.58 -19.32 4.02
CA SER A 316 3.43 -19.46 3.15
C SER A 316 2.29 -18.53 3.57
N LEU A 317 2.00 -18.44 4.87
CA LEU A 317 0.98 -17.53 5.40
C LEU A 317 1.35 -16.05 5.15
N VAL A 318 2.60 -15.66 5.40
CA VAL A 318 3.10 -14.29 5.14
C VAL A 318 2.97 -13.94 3.66
N GLY A 319 3.43 -14.83 2.78
CA GLY A 319 3.30 -14.65 1.33
C GLY A 319 1.83 -14.53 0.89
N CYS A 320 0.95 -15.36 1.44
CA CYS A 320 -0.47 -15.31 1.14
C CYS A 320 -1.12 -13.99 1.60
N ARG A 321 -0.80 -13.51 2.80
CA ARG A 321 -1.31 -12.23 3.31
C ARG A 321 -0.81 -11.04 2.49
N LEU A 322 0.44 -11.08 2.04
CA LEU A 322 0.98 -10.07 1.15
C LEU A 322 0.29 -10.10 -0.23
N MET A 323 0.09 -11.29 -0.81
CA MET A 323 -0.66 -11.44 -2.05
C MET A 323 -2.09 -10.91 -1.94
N LEU A 324 -2.76 -11.12 -0.80
CA LEU A 324 -4.07 -10.52 -0.54
C LEU A 324 -4.02 -9.01 -0.60
N LYS A 325 -3.05 -8.37 0.07
CA LYS A 325 -2.89 -6.91 0.04
C LYS A 325 -2.59 -6.39 -1.37
N PHE A 326 -1.90 -7.17 -2.19
CA PHE A 326 -1.61 -6.82 -3.57
C PHE A 326 -2.80 -6.95 -4.51
N LEU A 327 -3.70 -7.91 -4.28
CA LEU A 327 -4.83 -8.18 -5.15
C LEU A 327 -6.10 -7.43 -4.72
N ASP A 328 -6.36 -7.26 -3.43
CA ASP A 328 -7.63 -6.78 -2.89
C ASP A 328 -7.79 -5.24 -2.94
N ARG A 329 -7.95 -4.67 -4.14
CA ARG A 329 -8.14 -3.22 -4.35
C ARG A 329 -9.47 -2.73 -3.81
N GLU A 330 -10.51 -3.56 -3.84
CA GLU A 330 -11.86 -3.21 -3.39
C GLU A 330 -12.11 -3.47 -1.89
N HIS A 331 -11.08 -3.93 -1.16
CA HIS A 331 -11.16 -4.25 0.26
C HIS A 331 -12.24 -5.30 0.60
N ASN A 332 -12.35 -6.32 -0.24
CA ASN A 332 -13.26 -7.45 -0.07
C ASN A 332 -12.79 -8.46 0.99
N SER A 333 -11.48 -8.54 1.25
CA SER A 333 -10.89 -9.55 2.16
C SER A 333 -11.54 -9.58 3.54
N GLN A 334 -11.96 -8.42 4.07
CA GLN A 334 -12.65 -8.30 5.36
C GLN A 334 -14.01 -9.04 5.41
N PHE A 335 -14.67 -9.24 4.27
CA PHE A 335 -15.96 -9.94 4.17
C PHE A 335 -15.79 -11.42 3.78
N LEU A 336 -14.58 -11.83 3.43
CA LEU A 336 -14.23 -13.18 2.97
C LEU A 336 -13.50 -14.00 4.04
N VAL A 337 -13.49 -13.54 5.31
CA VAL A 337 -12.81 -14.22 6.43
C VAL A 337 -13.43 -15.58 6.74
N ILE A 338 -14.74 -15.72 6.49
CA ILE A 338 -15.50 -16.95 6.71
C ILE A 338 -16.00 -17.42 5.35
N PRO A 339 -15.61 -18.63 4.88
CA PRO A 339 -16.19 -19.21 3.69
C PRO A 339 -17.71 -19.37 3.83
N THR A 340 -18.47 -18.93 2.82
CA THR A 340 -19.93 -18.95 2.79
C THR A 340 -20.46 -19.33 1.40
N LEU A 341 -21.75 -19.67 1.33
CA LEU A 341 -22.47 -19.89 0.07
C LEU A 341 -23.04 -18.58 -0.47
N PHE A 342 -22.92 -18.37 -1.78
CA PHE A 342 -23.46 -17.21 -2.49
C PHE A 342 -24.59 -17.63 -3.42
N TYR A 343 -25.83 -17.30 -3.06
CA TYR A 343 -27.02 -17.58 -3.87
C TYR A 343 -27.28 -16.44 -4.87
N GLU A 344 -28.05 -16.73 -5.93
CA GLU A 344 -28.29 -15.81 -7.05
C GLU A 344 -28.76 -14.41 -6.63
N PHE A 345 -29.60 -14.33 -5.61
CA PHE A 345 -30.16 -13.07 -5.10
C PHE A 345 -29.56 -12.65 -3.76
N SER A 346 -28.42 -13.21 -3.37
CA SER A 346 -27.76 -12.86 -2.12
C SER A 346 -27.28 -11.40 -2.13
N GLN A 347 -27.78 -10.62 -1.17
CA GLN A 347 -27.34 -9.26 -0.89
C GLN A 347 -26.09 -9.33 0.00
N VAL A 348 -24.90 -9.40 -0.63
CA VAL A 348 -23.61 -9.42 0.08
C VAL A 348 -22.90 -8.09 -0.05
N ARG A 349 -22.04 -7.77 0.93
CA ARG A 349 -21.23 -6.53 0.95
C ARG A 349 -19.97 -6.62 0.07
N LEU A 350 -19.88 -7.65 -0.77
CA LEU A 350 -18.78 -7.83 -1.71
C LEU A 350 -18.94 -6.88 -2.90
N LYS A 351 -17.83 -6.35 -3.37
CA LYS A 351 -17.74 -5.53 -4.56
C LYS A 351 -17.08 -6.30 -5.68
N VAL A 352 -17.74 -6.33 -6.83
CA VAL A 352 -17.14 -6.82 -8.07
C VAL A 352 -16.35 -5.67 -8.68
N GLY A 353 -15.03 -5.84 -8.74
CA GLY A 353 -14.08 -4.83 -9.20
C GLY A 353 -14.20 -4.56 -10.70
N LYS A 354 -13.87 -3.32 -11.07
CA LYS A 354 -13.64 -2.95 -12.47
C LYS A 354 -12.19 -3.27 -12.82
N TYR A 355 -11.94 -3.80 -14.01
CA TYR A 355 -10.59 -4.20 -14.42
C TYR A 355 -10.27 -3.73 -15.84
N ASP A 356 -8.97 -3.51 -16.10
CA ASP A 356 -8.42 -3.17 -17.41
C ASP A 356 -7.94 -4.44 -18.15
N ILE A 357 -7.84 -4.40 -19.47
CA ILE A 357 -7.13 -5.41 -20.29
C ILE A 357 -5.72 -5.66 -19.73
N LYS A 358 -5.02 -4.63 -19.26
CA LYS A 358 -3.71 -4.75 -18.60
C LYS A 358 -3.74 -5.63 -17.36
N ASP A 359 -4.81 -5.57 -16.56
CA ASP A 359 -4.98 -6.45 -15.39
C ASP A 359 -5.19 -7.90 -15.83
N LYS A 360 -6.00 -8.12 -16.86
CA LYS A 360 -6.21 -9.45 -17.44
C LYS A 360 -4.90 -10.03 -18.00
N LEU A 361 -4.11 -9.24 -18.73
CA LEU A 361 -2.81 -9.64 -19.27
C LEU A 361 -1.82 -9.95 -18.17
N PHE A 362 -1.81 -9.18 -17.09
CA PHE A 362 -0.98 -9.45 -15.91
C PHE A 362 -1.32 -10.80 -15.29
N ILE A 363 -2.60 -11.09 -15.04
CA ILE A 363 -3.03 -12.38 -14.49
C ILE A 363 -2.68 -13.52 -15.46
N ARG A 364 -2.85 -13.31 -16.77
CA ARG A 364 -2.47 -14.30 -17.79
C ARG A 364 -0.97 -14.59 -17.74
N TYR A 365 -0.14 -13.56 -17.65
CA TYR A 365 1.32 -13.72 -17.61
C TYR A 365 1.77 -14.52 -16.36
N HIS A 366 1.18 -14.25 -15.20
CA HIS A 366 1.52 -14.95 -13.97
C HIS A 366 0.68 -16.22 -13.71
N ARG A 367 -0.20 -16.64 -14.65
CA ARG A 367 -1.23 -17.69 -14.42
C ARG A 367 -0.66 -18.98 -13.85
N GLU A 368 0.43 -19.46 -14.45
CA GLU A 368 1.04 -20.74 -14.11
C GLU A 368 1.71 -20.66 -12.75
N LYS A 369 2.47 -19.58 -12.48
CA LYS A 369 3.14 -19.37 -11.20
C LYS A 369 2.13 -19.17 -10.06
N LEU A 370 1.04 -18.44 -10.30
CA LEU A 370 -0.05 -18.28 -9.35
C LEU A 370 -0.66 -19.65 -9.01
N ASN A 371 -1.10 -20.38 -10.02
CA ASN A 371 -1.72 -21.70 -9.83
C ASN A 371 -0.77 -22.66 -9.11
N ASN A 372 0.44 -22.87 -9.64
CA ASN A 372 1.39 -23.85 -9.10
C ASN A 372 1.78 -23.56 -7.65
N ASN A 373 2.01 -22.30 -7.28
CA ASN A 373 2.40 -21.95 -5.91
C ASN A 373 1.22 -21.95 -4.93
N LEU A 374 0.01 -21.55 -5.36
CA LEU A 374 -1.19 -21.72 -4.53
C LEU A 374 -1.49 -23.21 -4.29
N LEU A 375 -1.36 -24.07 -5.31
CA LEU A 375 -1.54 -25.51 -5.15
C LEU A 375 -0.48 -26.12 -4.22
N LYS A 376 0.78 -25.69 -4.31
CA LYS A 376 1.81 -26.08 -3.33
C LYS A 376 1.41 -25.67 -1.91
N ALA A 377 0.88 -24.47 -1.72
CA ALA A 377 0.43 -23.99 -0.42
C ALA A 377 -0.74 -24.82 0.13
N ILE A 378 -1.72 -25.18 -0.70
CA ILE A 378 -2.86 -26.04 -0.30
C ILE A 378 -2.36 -27.45 0.04
N LYS A 379 -1.50 -28.04 -0.81
CA LYS A 379 -0.96 -29.39 -0.59
C LYS A 379 -0.19 -29.52 0.72
N ARG A 380 0.60 -28.52 1.07
CA ARG A 380 1.46 -28.54 2.26
C ARG A 380 0.76 -28.03 3.52
N HIS A 381 -0.09 -27.01 3.39
CA HIS A 381 -0.60 -26.22 4.51
C HIS A 381 -2.13 -26.15 4.58
N GLY A 382 -2.85 -26.83 3.69
CA GLY A 382 -4.32 -26.84 3.66
C GLY A 382 -4.99 -27.50 4.87
N THR A 383 -4.23 -28.24 5.68
CA THR A 383 -4.67 -28.77 6.99
C THR A 383 -4.61 -27.73 8.10
N ASN A 384 -3.95 -26.59 7.89
CA ASN A 384 -3.99 -25.44 8.79
C ASN A 384 -5.14 -24.52 8.35
N ILE A 385 -6.16 -24.39 9.22
CA ILE A 385 -7.37 -23.60 8.92
C ILE A 385 -7.07 -22.12 8.61
N VAL A 386 -6.03 -21.53 9.19
CA VAL A 386 -5.65 -20.13 8.96
C VAL A 386 -5.07 -19.98 7.55
N ASN A 387 -4.15 -20.86 7.16
CA ASN A 387 -3.59 -20.88 5.81
C ASN A 387 -4.69 -21.15 4.76
N LEU A 388 -5.56 -22.14 5.01
CA LEU A 388 -6.64 -22.50 4.11
C LEU A 388 -7.62 -21.33 3.89
N LYS A 389 -8.03 -20.64 4.97
CA LYS A 389 -8.87 -19.44 4.86
C LYS A 389 -8.20 -18.33 4.06
N THR A 390 -6.91 -18.10 4.29
CA THR A 390 -6.16 -17.07 3.56
C THR A 390 -6.09 -17.39 2.06
N ILE A 391 -5.82 -18.65 1.71
CA ILE A 391 -5.80 -19.12 0.31
C ILE A 391 -7.19 -18.99 -0.33
N TYR A 392 -8.24 -19.39 0.39
CA TYR A 392 -9.63 -19.18 -0.04
C TYR A 392 -9.88 -17.71 -0.39
N THR A 393 -9.51 -16.78 0.51
CA THR A 393 -9.67 -15.36 0.26
C THR A 393 -8.90 -14.89 -0.97
N ILE A 394 -7.68 -15.41 -1.23
CA ILE A 394 -6.91 -15.05 -2.43
C ILE A 394 -7.68 -15.43 -3.70
N VAL A 395 -8.17 -16.67 -3.76
CA VAL A 395 -8.92 -17.16 -4.92
C VAL A 395 -10.19 -16.35 -5.12
N CYS A 396 -10.91 -16.03 -4.05
CA CYS A 396 -12.09 -15.16 -4.12
C CYS A 396 -11.75 -13.74 -4.61
N CYS A 397 -10.68 -13.13 -4.09
CA CYS A 397 -10.22 -11.81 -4.55
C CYS A 397 -9.83 -11.85 -6.04
N MET A 398 -9.17 -12.90 -6.52
CA MET A 398 -8.85 -13.05 -7.95
C MET A 398 -10.12 -13.01 -8.83
N VAL A 399 -11.20 -13.68 -8.41
CA VAL A 399 -12.49 -13.70 -9.13
C VAL A 399 -13.20 -12.35 -9.02
N LEU A 400 -13.16 -11.70 -7.85
CA LEU A 400 -13.85 -10.42 -7.63
C LEU A 400 -13.16 -9.23 -8.29
N GLU A 401 -11.82 -9.21 -8.31
CA GLU A 401 -11.02 -8.05 -8.75
C GLU A 401 -10.85 -7.98 -10.26
N VAL A 402 -10.78 -9.14 -10.93
CA VAL A 402 -10.70 -9.26 -12.39
C VAL A 402 -11.76 -10.26 -12.86
N PRO A 403 -13.06 -9.93 -12.75
CA PRO A 403 -14.18 -10.84 -13.03
C PRO A 403 -14.29 -11.18 -14.51
N CYS A 404 -13.53 -12.17 -14.97
CA CYS A 404 -13.52 -12.61 -16.37
C CYS A 404 -13.36 -14.13 -16.49
N GLY A 405 -13.56 -14.66 -17.70
CA GLY A 405 -13.44 -16.11 -17.94
C GLY A 405 -12.08 -16.71 -17.57
N LEU A 406 -11.00 -15.92 -17.64
CA LEU A 406 -9.67 -16.36 -17.25
C LEU A 406 -9.58 -16.64 -15.74
N THR A 407 -10.05 -15.72 -14.90
CA THR A 407 -10.00 -15.88 -13.44
C THR A 407 -11.03 -16.88 -12.94
N ALA A 408 -12.21 -16.95 -13.57
CA ALA A 408 -13.20 -17.99 -13.30
C ALA A 408 -12.64 -19.39 -13.57
N ALA A 409 -12.01 -19.59 -14.74
CA ALA A 409 -11.37 -20.86 -15.09
C ALA A 409 -10.20 -21.19 -14.16
N ALA A 410 -9.32 -20.22 -13.88
CA ALA A 410 -8.19 -20.43 -12.96
C ALA A 410 -8.66 -20.80 -11.55
N ALA A 411 -9.68 -20.12 -11.02
CA ALA A 411 -10.29 -20.45 -9.74
C ALA A 411 -10.94 -21.83 -9.76
N ALA A 412 -11.64 -22.20 -10.84
CA ALA A 412 -12.21 -23.53 -11.00
C ALA A 412 -11.13 -24.63 -11.02
N CYS A 413 -10.01 -24.42 -11.71
CA CYS A 413 -8.88 -25.34 -11.69
C CYS A 413 -8.30 -25.52 -10.28
N ILE A 414 -8.13 -24.42 -9.52
CA ILE A 414 -7.67 -24.49 -8.12
C ILE A 414 -8.67 -25.27 -7.27
N VAL A 415 -9.97 -24.99 -7.42
CA VAL A 415 -11.03 -25.70 -6.70
C VAL A 415 -11.01 -27.20 -6.99
N MET A 416 -10.83 -27.60 -8.25
CA MET A 416 -10.76 -29.02 -8.60
C MET A 416 -9.54 -29.70 -7.97
N ALA A 417 -8.40 -29.03 -7.93
CA ALA A 417 -7.22 -29.54 -7.25
C ALA A 417 -7.38 -29.59 -5.72
N ILE A 418 -8.10 -28.64 -5.10
CA ILE A 418 -8.46 -28.70 -3.67
C ILE A 418 -9.35 -29.93 -3.41
N GLN A 419 -10.34 -30.17 -4.27
CA GLN A 419 -11.24 -31.31 -4.15
C GLN A 419 -10.48 -32.64 -4.34
N ASP A 420 -9.62 -32.73 -5.34
CA ASP A 420 -8.76 -33.88 -5.57
C ASP A 420 -7.89 -34.19 -4.35
N GLN A 421 -7.24 -33.17 -3.77
CA GLN A 421 -6.49 -33.33 -2.53
C GLN A 421 -7.38 -33.79 -1.37
N ALA A 422 -8.60 -33.28 -1.24
CA ALA A 422 -9.51 -33.67 -0.17
C ALA A 422 -9.99 -35.13 -0.28
N LEU A 423 -10.07 -35.67 -1.51
CA LEU A 423 -10.48 -37.04 -1.79
C LEU A 423 -9.28 -38.00 -1.71
N ASN A 424 -8.23 -37.70 -2.46
CA ASN A 424 -7.11 -38.61 -2.73
C ASN A 424 -5.89 -38.34 -1.83
N GLY A 425 -5.86 -37.22 -1.11
CA GLY A 425 -4.74 -36.87 -0.24
C GLY A 425 -4.57 -37.86 0.92
N GLU A 426 -3.35 -38.32 1.11
CA GLU A 426 -2.97 -39.18 2.23
C GLU A 426 -2.83 -38.39 3.53
N ASN A 427 -3.08 -39.05 4.67
CA ASN A 427 -2.85 -38.47 6.01
C ASN A 427 -3.60 -37.15 6.32
N ILE A 428 -4.67 -36.83 5.59
CA ILE A 428 -5.51 -35.66 5.87
C ILE A 428 -6.60 -36.02 6.90
N PRO A 429 -6.63 -35.38 8.09
CA PRO A 429 -7.69 -35.59 9.08
C PRO A 429 -9.08 -35.28 8.51
N ALA A 430 -10.09 -36.03 8.95
CA ALA A 430 -11.46 -35.86 8.46
C ALA A 430 -12.00 -34.40 8.57
N PRO A 431 -11.82 -33.67 9.69
CA PRO A 431 -12.24 -32.27 9.78
C PRO A 431 -11.59 -31.37 8.70
N CYS A 432 -10.33 -31.64 8.36
CA CYS A 432 -9.62 -30.90 7.31
C CYS A 432 -10.19 -31.21 5.92
N ARG A 433 -10.58 -32.47 5.64
CA ARG A 433 -11.27 -32.83 4.38
C ARG A 433 -12.57 -32.05 4.23
N TYR A 434 -13.33 -31.93 5.32
CA TYR A 434 -14.56 -31.15 5.34
C TYR A 434 -14.29 -29.66 5.06
N TRP A 435 -13.24 -29.09 5.64
CA TRP A 435 -12.84 -27.70 5.34
C TRP A 435 -12.51 -27.49 3.86
N LEU A 436 -11.75 -28.40 3.27
CA LEU A 436 -11.38 -28.32 1.85
C LEU A 436 -12.64 -28.35 0.96
N HIS A 437 -13.60 -29.25 1.23
CA HIS A 437 -14.86 -29.30 0.48
C HIS A 437 -15.78 -28.10 0.71
N ALA A 438 -15.79 -27.54 1.92
CA ALA A 438 -16.53 -26.31 2.21
C ALA A 438 -15.95 -25.11 1.46
N VAL A 439 -14.62 -25.01 1.36
CA VAL A 439 -13.92 -24.00 0.55
C VAL A 439 -14.25 -24.16 -0.94
N VAL A 440 -14.20 -25.40 -1.45
CA VAL A 440 -14.55 -25.76 -2.85
C VAL A 440 -15.93 -25.22 -3.24
N VAL A 441 -16.97 -25.53 -2.46
CA VAL A 441 -18.34 -25.09 -2.79
C VAL A 441 -18.54 -23.58 -2.58
N SER A 442 -17.85 -22.99 -1.61
CA SER A 442 -17.89 -21.54 -1.38
C SER A 442 -17.36 -20.78 -2.60
N ILE A 443 -16.18 -21.16 -3.11
CA ILE A 443 -15.58 -20.53 -4.30
C ILE A 443 -16.45 -20.75 -5.54
N MET A 444 -16.98 -21.96 -5.74
CA MET A 444 -17.87 -22.23 -6.88
C MET A 444 -19.15 -21.41 -6.85
N SER A 445 -19.78 -21.29 -5.68
CA SER A 445 -20.97 -20.42 -5.53
C SER A 445 -20.63 -18.93 -5.76
N LEU A 446 -19.42 -18.48 -5.36
CA LEU A 446 -18.96 -17.13 -5.64
C LEU A 446 -18.76 -16.91 -7.15
N ILE A 447 -18.15 -17.85 -7.87
CA ILE A 447 -18.01 -17.78 -9.34
C ILE A 447 -19.39 -17.62 -9.98
N CYS A 448 -20.38 -18.40 -9.53
CA CYS A 448 -21.75 -18.28 -10.01
C CYS A 448 -22.31 -16.87 -9.78
N TRP A 449 -22.11 -16.32 -8.59
CA TRP A 449 -22.61 -15.00 -8.18
C TRP A 449 -21.98 -13.84 -8.95
N VAL A 450 -20.65 -13.87 -9.12
CA VAL A 450 -19.93 -12.83 -9.86
C VAL A 450 -20.33 -12.83 -11.33
N HIS A 451 -20.43 -14.01 -11.95
CA HIS A 451 -20.66 -14.14 -13.39
C HIS A 451 -22.13 -14.25 -13.79
N LYS A 452 -23.05 -14.48 -12.83
CA LYS A 452 -24.47 -14.75 -13.10
C LYS A 452 -24.65 -15.89 -14.09
N ALA A 453 -24.01 -17.03 -13.83
CA ALA A 453 -23.99 -18.19 -14.72
C ALA A 453 -25.12 -19.18 -14.36
N PRO A 454 -26.31 -19.15 -14.99
CA PRO A 454 -27.49 -19.89 -14.54
C PRO A 454 -27.31 -21.43 -14.60
N VAL A 455 -26.61 -21.92 -15.63
CA VAL A 455 -26.33 -23.35 -15.80
C VAL A 455 -25.42 -23.84 -14.67
N LEU A 456 -24.35 -23.09 -14.39
CA LEU A 456 -23.44 -23.39 -13.29
C LEU A 456 -24.15 -23.28 -11.94
N TYR A 457 -25.01 -22.28 -11.76
CA TYR A 457 -25.82 -22.11 -10.55
C TYR A 457 -26.69 -23.33 -10.24
N THR A 458 -27.39 -23.84 -11.26
CA THR A 458 -28.25 -25.03 -11.12
C THR A 458 -27.43 -26.22 -10.63
N TYR A 459 -26.25 -26.41 -11.24
CA TYR A 459 -25.36 -27.50 -10.89
C TYR A 459 -24.80 -27.37 -9.45
N VAL A 460 -24.27 -26.20 -9.09
CA VAL A 460 -23.75 -25.93 -7.75
C VAL A 460 -24.86 -26.11 -6.70
N ASN A 461 -26.07 -25.61 -6.95
CA ASN A 461 -27.21 -25.74 -6.03
C ASN A 461 -27.63 -27.20 -5.84
N HIS A 462 -27.58 -28.04 -6.88
CA HIS A 462 -27.84 -29.47 -6.74
C HIS A 462 -26.83 -30.14 -5.80
N ILE A 463 -25.54 -29.83 -5.93
CA ILE A 463 -24.50 -30.37 -5.04
C ILE A 463 -24.68 -29.86 -3.61
N VAL A 464 -24.93 -28.56 -3.43
CA VAL A 464 -25.19 -27.95 -2.11
C VAL A 464 -26.38 -28.63 -1.42
N ALA A 465 -27.49 -28.83 -2.12
CA ALA A 465 -28.70 -29.45 -1.58
C ALA A 465 -28.48 -30.92 -1.19
N ARG A 466 -27.77 -31.70 -2.03
CA ARG A 466 -27.40 -33.09 -1.72
C ARG A 466 -26.49 -33.16 -0.49
N ARG A 467 -25.47 -32.29 -0.41
CA ARG A 467 -24.60 -32.20 0.77
C ARG A 467 -25.39 -31.83 2.01
N ALA A 468 -26.30 -30.85 1.96
CA ALA A 468 -27.11 -30.46 3.11
C ALA A 468 -27.97 -31.61 3.66
N LYS A 469 -28.46 -32.49 2.78
CA LYS A 469 -29.26 -33.66 3.16
C LYS A 469 -28.41 -34.82 3.66
N GLU A 470 -27.32 -35.13 2.99
CA GLU A 470 -26.60 -36.41 3.16
C GLU A 470 -25.30 -36.26 3.95
N ALA A 471 -24.58 -35.15 3.79
CA ALA A 471 -23.27 -34.90 4.40
C ALA A 471 -23.08 -33.39 4.70
N PRO A 472 -23.86 -32.81 5.63
CA PRO A 472 -23.90 -31.36 5.87
C PRO A 472 -22.54 -30.78 6.28
N GLN A 473 -21.66 -31.59 6.87
CA GLN A 473 -20.29 -31.22 7.20
C GLN A 473 -19.43 -30.81 5.98
N LEU A 474 -19.80 -31.19 4.75
CA LEU A 474 -19.09 -30.82 3.52
C LEU A 474 -19.46 -29.41 3.00
N ASN A 475 -20.46 -28.78 3.60
CA ASN A 475 -20.83 -27.39 3.34
C ASN A 475 -20.24 -26.47 4.43
N PRO A 476 -20.08 -25.16 4.15
CA PRO A 476 -19.70 -24.19 5.17
C PRO A 476 -20.66 -24.18 6.37
N PRO A 477 -20.20 -23.76 7.57
CA PRO A 477 -18.90 -23.14 7.85
C PRO A 477 -17.80 -24.15 8.24
N LEU A 478 -16.55 -23.69 8.22
CA LEU A 478 -15.40 -24.48 8.70
C LEU A 478 -15.41 -24.55 10.23
N MET A 479 -15.57 -25.75 10.80
CA MET A 479 -15.62 -25.99 12.25
C MET A 479 -14.47 -26.90 12.71
N TYR A 480 -13.93 -26.67 13.92
CA TYR A 480 -12.96 -27.60 14.54
C TYR A 480 -13.58 -28.94 14.95
N PHE A 481 -14.88 -28.91 15.27
CA PHE A 481 -15.64 -30.07 15.68
C PHE A 481 -16.97 -30.12 14.93
N TYR A 482 -17.25 -31.26 14.30
CA TYR A 482 -18.50 -31.50 13.59
C TYR A 482 -19.34 -32.54 14.33
N LYS A 483 -20.60 -32.20 14.61
CA LYS A 483 -21.59 -33.14 15.15
C LYS A 483 -22.19 -33.94 14.00
N ILE A 484 -21.57 -35.08 13.69
CA ILE A 484 -22.05 -35.96 12.61
C ILE A 484 -23.13 -36.89 13.15
N GLY A 485 -24.35 -36.74 12.64
CA GLY A 485 -25.44 -37.66 12.95
C GLY A 485 -25.13 -39.07 12.43
N ARG A 486 -25.61 -40.11 13.13
CA ARG A 486 -25.36 -41.53 12.77
C ARG A 486 -25.77 -41.90 11.33
N HIS A 487 -26.63 -41.10 10.69
CA HIS A 487 -27.10 -41.30 9.30
C HIS A 487 -26.30 -40.50 8.24
N HIS A 488 -25.35 -39.65 8.62
CA HIS A 488 -24.61 -38.73 7.72
C HIS A 488 -23.21 -39.21 7.31
N VAL A 489 -22.95 -40.52 7.39
CA VAL A 489 -21.57 -41.07 7.42
C VAL A 489 -20.94 -41.29 6.03
N THR A 490 -21.70 -41.18 4.94
CA THR A 490 -21.20 -41.55 3.60
C THR A 490 -20.64 -40.36 2.81
N TRP A 491 -19.45 -39.89 3.21
CA TRP A 491 -18.67 -38.94 2.40
C TRP A 491 -18.13 -39.57 1.10
N ASN A 492 -18.29 -40.87 0.91
CA ASN A 492 -17.75 -41.64 -0.22
C ASN A 492 -18.69 -41.71 -1.44
N LYS A 493 -19.80 -40.95 -1.46
CA LYS A 493 -20.68 -40.90 -2.63
C LYS A 493 -20.14 -39.91 -3.67
N PRO A 494 -19.84 -40.35 -4.91
CA PRO A 494 -19.33 -39.47 -5.97
C PRO A 494 -20.25 -38.27 -6.26
N THR A 495 -21.56 -38.46 -6.10
CA THR A 495 -22.60 -37.45 -6.37
C THR A 495 -22.60 -36.24 -5.41
N LEU A 496 -21.76 -36.27 -4.37
CA LEU A 496 -21.53 -35.15 -3.45
C LEU A 496 -20.41 -34.22 -3.92
N PHE A 497 -19.69 -34.57 -4.99
CA PHE A 497 -18.52 -33.87 -5.47
C PHE A 497 -18.75 -33.29 -6.87
N PHE A 498 -17.97 -32.27 -7.20
CA PHE A 498 -18.01 -31.67 -8.52
C PHE A 498 -17.31 -32.57 -9.53
N GLU A 499 -17.88 -32.71 -10.72
CA GLU A 499 -17.26 -33.35 -11.87
C GLU A 499 -16.56 -32.30 -12.73
N ASP A 500 -15.31 -32.56 -13.11
CA ASP A 500 -14.46 -31.61 -13.84
C ASP A 500 -15.09 -31.18 -15.18
N TRP A 501 -15.64 -32.13 -15.93
CA TRP A 501 -16.24 -31.85 -17.23
C TRP A 501 -17.53 -31.03 -17.13
N GLU A 502 -18.37 -31.26 -16.11
CA GLU A 502 -19.61 -30.50 -15.89
C GLU A 502 -19.30 -29.03 -15.57
N LEU A 503 -18.27 -28.79 -14.74
CA LEU A 503 -17.81 -27.44 -14.43
C LEU A 503 -17.25 -26.73 -15.66
N ARG A 504 -16.36 -27.39 -16.42
CA ARG A 504 -15.78 -26.84 -17.64
C ARG A 504 -16.86 -26.51 -18.67
N TYR A 505 -17.82 -27.42 -18.89
CA TYR A 505 -18.95 -27.22 -19.78
C TYR A 505 -19.81 -26.04 -19.35
N ALA A 506 -20.20 -25.97 -18.07
CA ALA A 506 -21.05 -24.90 -17.56
C ALA A 506 -20.38 -23.52 -17.67
N LEU A 507 -19.08 -23.43 -17.39
CA LEU A 507 -18.30 -22.20 -17.57
C LEU A 507 -18.17 -21.83 -19.04
N TRP A 508 -17.78 -22.78 -19.90
CA TRP A 508 -17.65 -22.55 -21.33
C TRP A 508 -18.96 -22.05 -21.94
N LYS A 509 -20.07 -22.73 -21.66
CA LYS A 509 -21.40 -22.36 -22.14
C LYS A 509 -21.76 -20.94 -21.75
N HIS A 510 -21.54 -20.57 -20.48
CA HIS A 510 -21.81 -19.21 -20.01
C HIS A 510 -21.00 -18.15 -20.75
N PHE A 511 -19.68 -18.34 -20.89
CA PHE A 511 -18.84 -17.35 -21.57
C PHE A 511 -19.06 -17.32 -23.10
N GLN A 512 -19.49 -18.44 -23.70
CA GLN A 512 -19.86 -18.50 -25.11
C GLN A 512 -21.19 -17.80 -25.37
N ASP A 513 -22.23 -18.08 -24.59
CA ASP A 513 -23.56 -17.45 -24.70
C ASP A 513 -23.44 -15.93 -24.53
N THR A 514 -22.61 -15.48 -23.59
CA THR A 514 -22.34 -14.04 -23.36
C THR A 514 -21.70 -13.38 -24.58
N ARG A 515 -20.77 -14.08 -25.26
CA ARG A 515 -20.15 -13.57 -26.51
C ARG A 515 -21.19 -13.41 -27.61
N ILE A 516 -22.03 -14.43 -27.82
CA ILE A 516 -23.07 -14.40 -28.86
C ILE A 516 -24.04 -13.24 -28.59
N LEU A 517 -24.47 -13.06 -27.34
CA LEU A 517 -25.35 -11.97 -26.95
C LEU A 517 -24.73 -10.60 -27.23
N LEU A 518 -23.43 -10.42 -26.94
CA LEU A 518 -22.71 -9.18 -27.24
C LEU A 518 -22.60 -8.93 -28.75
N CYS A 519 -22.30 -9.96 -29.55
CA CYS A 519 -22.28 -9.85 -31.01
C CYS A 519 -23.65 -9.47 -31.57
N LEU A 520 -24.73 -10.07 -31.06
CA LEU A 520 -26.10 -9.72 -31.45
C LEU A 520 -26.47 -8.30 -31.04
N ALA A 521 -26.08 -7.85 -29.85
CA ALA A 521 -26.28 -6.47 -29.40
C ALA A 521 -25.52 -5.48 -30.27
N ALA A 522 -24.26 -5.77 -30.62
CA ALA A 522 -23.47 -4.95 -31.54
C ALA A 522 -24.09 -4.89 -32.94
N LEU A 523 -24.56 -6.03 -33.47
CA LEU A 523 -25.30 -6.08 -34.72
C LEU A 523 -26.60 -5.26 -34.67
N LEU A 524 -27.35 -5.33 -33.57
CA LEU A 524 -28.55 -4.51 -33.36
C LEU A 524 -28.23 -3.02 -33.31
N VAL A 525 -27.17 -2.61 -32.60
CA VAL A 525 -26.70 -1.21 -32.58
C VAL A 525 -26.29 -0.76 -33.98
N LEU A 526 -25.52 -1.57 -34.72
CA LEU A 526 -25.18 -1.29 -36.12
C LEU A 526 -26.44 -1.19 -36.99
N PHE A 527 -27.46 -2.01 -36.74
CA PHE A 527 -28.73 -1.95 -37.47
C PHE A 527 -29.52 -0.68 -37.12
N VAL A 528 -29.55 -0.26 -35.85
CA VAL A 528 -30.20 0.99 -35.40
C VAL A 528 -29.49 2.21 -35.98
N VAL A 529 -28.16 2.29 -35.88
CA VAL A 529 -27.36 3.37 -36.48
C VAL A 529 -27.52 3.41 -38.00
N LYS A 530 -27.59 2.25 -38.66
CA LYS A 530 -27.79 2.15 -40.13
C LYS A 530 -29.24 2.45 -40.55
N THR A 531 -30.21 2.35 -39.64
CA THR A 531 -31.62 2.69 -39.91
C THR A 531 -31.93 4.16 -39.62
N GLU A 532 -31.20 4.84 -38.74
CA GLU A 532 -31.28 6.30 -38.57
C GLU A 532 -30.86 7.10 -39.82
N GLY A 533 -30.03 6.51 -40.70
CA GLY A 533 -29.62 7.13 -41.97
C GLY A 533 -30.58 6.90 -43.15
N ARG A 534 -31.69 6.16 -42.97
CA ARG A 534 -32.61 5.84 -44.07
C ARG A 534 -34.05 6.11 -43.67
N ASN A 535 -34.55 7.29 -44.07
CA ASN A 535 -35.97 7.63 -44.10
C ASN A 535 -36.73 6.66 -45.01
N LYS A 536 -37.04 5.46 -44.53
CA LYS A 536 -37.97 4.55 -45.17
C LYS A 536 -39.18 4.40 -44.26
N LYS A 537 -40.34 4.80 -44.79
CA LYS A 537 -41.65 4.64 -44.16
C LYS A 537 -41.84 3.18 -43.77
N VAL A 538 -41.80 2.89 -42.48
CA VAL A 538 -42.18 1.57 -41.96
C VAL A 538 -43.70 1.54 -41.85
N VAL A 539 -44.35 0.79 -42.73
CA VAL A 539 -45.79 0.50 -42.67
C VAL A 539 -45.98 -0.72 -41.79
N ILE A 540 -46.53 -0.54 -40.59
CA ILE A 540 -46.86 -1.64 -39.68
C ILE A 540 -48.31 -2.05 -39.96
N HIS A 541 -48.51 -3.20 -40.59
CA HIS A 541 -49.84 -3.83 -40.70
C HIS A 541 -50.14 -4.60 -39.41
N VAL A 542 -51.05 -4.08 -38.60
CA VAL A 542 -51.59 -4.80 -37.42
C VAL A 542 -52.93 -5.42 -37.80
N PRO A 543 -53.04 -6.76 -37.94
CA PRO A 543 -54.32 -7.40 -38.15
C PRO A 543 -55.10 -7.47 -36.83
N VAL A 544 -56.09 -6.60 -36.65
CA VAL A 544 -57.05 -6.72 -35.54
C VAL A 544 -58.22 -7.60 -36.02
N LYS A 545 -58.36 -8.79 -35.43
CA LYS A 545 -59.57 -9.61 -35.59
C LYS A 545 -60.67 -9.04 -34.70
N VAL A 546 -61.61 -8.31 -35.28
CA VAL A 546 -62.91 -8.03 -34.66
C VAL A 546 -63.96 -8.92 -35.30
N LYS A 547 -64.79 -9.55 -34.48
CA LYS A 547 -65.82 -10.51 -34.90
C LYS A 547 -66.77 -9.87 -35.91
N LYS A 548 -66.97 -10.56 -37.05
CA LYS A 548 -68.06 -10.45 -38.03
C LYS A 548 -68.42 -9.02 -38.48
N ILE A 549 -67.75 -8.57 -39.56
CA ILE A 549 -68.24 -7.83 -40.76
C ILE A 549 -67.09 -6.96 -41.29
N LYS A 550 -66.84 -7.04 -42.61
CA LYS A 550 -65.68 -6.43 -43.30
C LYS A 550 -65.86 -4.92 -43.48
N HIS A 551 -65.00 -4.11 -42.87
CA HIS A 551 -64.56 -2.80 -43.40
C HIS A 551 -63.17 -2.44 -42.86
N THR A 552 -62.30 -1.92 -43.73
CA THR A 552 -60.92 -1.50 -43.41
C THR A 552 -60.87 0.03 -43.37
N HIS A 553 -60.52 0.63 -42.22
CA HIS A 553 -60.22 2.06 -42.12
C HIS A 553 -58.71 2.27 -42.06
N THR A 554 -58.18 3.12 -42.94
CA THR A 554 -56.78 3.56 -42.93
C THR A 554 -56.72 4.97 -42.35
N VAL A 555 -56.07 5.14 -41.20
CA VAL A 555 -55.85 6.46 -40.59
C VAL A 555 -54.39 6.85 -40.80
N TYR A 556 -54.16 8.00 -41.45
CA TYR A 556 -52.84 8.59 -41.65
C TYR A 556 -52.55 9.61 -40.55
N LYS A 557 -51.40 9.51 -39.88
CA LYS A 557 -50.90 10.57 -39.00
C LYS A 557 -49.44 10.86 -39.34
N THR A 558 -49.17 12.07 -39.81
CA THR A 558 -47.84 12.55 -40.20
C THR A 558 -47.21 13.28 -39.01
N ILE A 559 -45.98 12.93 -38.64
CA ILE A 559 -45.17 13.69 -37.66
C ILE A 559 -43.96 14.25 -38.42
N HIS A 560 -43.78 15.57 -38.39
CA HIS A 560 -42.64 16.25 -39.00
C HIS A 560 -41.61 16.62 -37.93
N HIS A 561 -40.35 16.22 -38.13
CA HIS A 561 -39.21 16.76 -37.38
C HIS A 561 -38.29 17.53 -38.34
N HIS A 562 -38.05 18.81 -38.02
CA HIS A 562 -37.10 19.68 -38.71
C HIS A 562 -35.68 19.43 -38.20
N HIS A 563 -34.74 19.08 -39.09
CA HIS A 563 -33.30 19.12 -38.82
C HIS A 563 -32.64 20.31 -39.54
N LYS A 564 -31.75 21.03 -38.83
CA LYS A 564 -30.85 22.05 -39.36
C LYS A 564 -29.45 21.44 -39.55
N HIS A 565 -28.96 21.42 -40.78
CA HIS A 565 -27.60 21.02 -41.15
C HIS A 565 -26.58 22.14 -40.91
N ARG A 566 -25.35 21.76 -40.56
CA ARG A 566 -24.13 22.53 -40.85
C ARG A 566 -22.92 21.58 -40.95
N GLU A 567 -22.32 21.50 -42.13
CA GLU A 567 -20.98 20.92 -42.39
C GLU A 567 -19.91 22.04 -42.35
N PRO A 568 -18.59 21.73 -42.32
CA PRO A 568 -17.86 21.48 -43.58
C PRO A 568 -16.69 20.44 -43.54
N HIS A 569 -16.53 19.75 -44.68
CA HIS A 569 -15.32 19.34 -45.46
C HIS A 569 -14.06 18.70 -44.82
N MET A 570 -13.64 17.58 -45.43
CA MET A 570 -12.29 16.97 -45.40
C MET A 570 -11.92 16.49 -46.80
N ASP A 571 -10.65 16.70 -47.19
CA ASP A 571 -10.03 16.31 -48.46
C ASP A 571 -9.24 14.98 -48.35
N HIS A 572 -8.99 14.43 -49.55
CA HIS A 572 -8.45 13.14 -49.97
C HIS A 572 -7.06 12.65 -49.47
N SER A 573 -6.93 11.31 -49.39
CA SER A 573 -5.97 10.40 -50.12
C SER A 573 -4.81 9.63 -49.43
N LEU A 574 -4.74 8.33 -49.83
CA LEU A 574 -3.61 7.37 -50.06
C LEU A 574 -3.00 6.58 -48.87
N VAL A 575 -3.22 5.23 -48.79
CA VAL A 575 -2.38 4.05 -49.25
C VAL A 575 -1.25 3.72 -48.25
N SER A 576 -0.86 2.50 -47.83
CA SER A 576 -0.93 1.05 -48.21
C SER A 576 -0.83 0.23 -46.88
N SER A 577 -0.87 -1.10 -46.74
CA SER A 577 -0.62 -2.28 -47.57
C SER A 577 -1.22 -3.52 -46.86
N GLU A 578 -1.94 -4.35 -47.60
CA GLU A 578 -2.38 -5.70 -47.21
C GLU A 578 -1.27 -6.72 -47.53
N GLU A 579 -1.00 -7.65 -46.61
CA GLU A 579 -0.35 -8.93 -46.93
C GLU A 579 -1.38 -10.05 -46.71
N HIS A 580 -1.65 -10.78 -47.80
CA HIS A 580 -2.46 -11.99 -47.83
C HIS A 580 -1.56 -13.21 -47.58
N GLU A 581 -1.98 -14.14 -46.73
CA GLU A 581 -1.47 -15.52 -46.75
C GLU A 581 -2.60 -16.54 -46.85
N HIS A 582 -2.36 -17.53 -47.72
CA HIS A 582 -3.28 -18.53 -48.23
C HIS A 582 -3.60 -19.65 -47.23
N PHE A 583 -4.85 -20.11 -47.23
CA PHE A 583 -5.31 -21.33 -46.57
C PHE A 583 -4.93 -22.58 -47.38
N HIS A 584 -4.21 -23.52 -46.76
CA HIS A 584 -4.16 -24.91 -47.21
C HIS A 584 -5.28 -25.74 -46.56
N HIS A 585 -6.15 -26.31 -47.39
CA HIS A 585 -7.12 -27.32 -46.99
C HIS A 585 -6.41 -28.65 -46.68
N PHE A 586 -6.82 -29.35 -45.62
CA PHE A 586 -6.50 -30.76 -45.42
C PHE A 586 -7.76 -31.56 -45.10
N HIS A 587 -7.93 -32.66 -45.85
CA HIS A 587 -9.06 -33.58 -45.81
C HIS A 587 -9.05 -34.49 -44.57
N ILE A 588 -10.26 -34.83 -44.13
CA ILE A 588 -10.59 -35.81 -43.08
C ILE A 588 -10.54 -37.21 -43.68
N HIS A 589 -9.89 -38.15 -42.99
CA HIS A 589 -10.13 -39.59 -43.15
C HIS A 589 -10.44 -40.22 -41.78
N ASP A 590 -11.56 -40.94 -41.75
CA ASP A 590 -11.96 -41.89 -40.71
C ASP A 590 -10.96 -43.06 -40.64
N ASP A 591 -10.72 -43.57 -39.41
CA ASP A 591 -10.82 -44.99 -39.09
C ASP A 591 -10.56 -45.23 -37.57
N SER A 592 -11.33 -46.15 -36.99
CA SER A 592 -11.08 -46.78 -35.66
C SER A 592 -10.40 -48.14 -35.86
N PRO A 593 -9.65 -48.70 -34.88
CA PRO A 593 -10.29 -49.56 -33.87
C PRO A 593 -9.62 -49.66 -32.46
N VAL A 594 -10.46 -50.10 -31.51
CA VAL A 594 -10.32 -50.87 -30.23
C VAL A 594 -8.92 -51.25 -29.68
N GLY A 595 -8.72 -51.06 -28.36
CA GLY A 595 -7.77 -51.84 -27.52
C GLY A 595 -7.35 -51.22 -26.18
N GLN A 596 -7.50 -51.96 -25.07
CA GLN A 596 -7.20 -51.58 -23.67
C GLN A 596 -5.70 -51.56 -23.32
N HIS A 597 -5.23 -50.58 -22.54
CA HIS A 597 -4.52 -50.73 -21.24
C HIS A 597 -3.75 -49.46 -20.80
N SER A 598 -4.15 -48.95 -19.63
CA SER A 598 -3.36 -48.35 -18.54
C SER A 598 -1.96 -47.77 -18.82
N GLN A 599 -1.80 -46.43 -18.71
CA GLN A 599 -0.59 -45.74 -18.23
C GLN A 599 -0.89 -44.26 -17.84
N PRO A 600 -0.02 -43.58 -17.05
CA PRO A 600 -0.40 -42.57 -16.05
C PRO A 600 -0.66 -41.16 -16.61
N ALA A 601 -1.45 -40.39 -15.86
CA ALA A 601 -1.84 -39.02 -16.17
C ALA A 601 -0.62 -38.08 -16.37
N PRO A 602 -0.53 -37.37 -17.52
CA PRO A 602 0.40 -36.25 -17.67
C PRO A 602 -0.10 -35.03 -16.89
N GLY A 603 0.84 -34.19 -16.44
CA GLY A 603 0.62 -33.05 -15.57
C GLY A 603 -0.50 -32.09 -16.00
N VAL A 604 -1.23 -31.57 -15.00
CA VAL A 604 -2.31 -30.61 -15.15
C VAL A 604 -1.75 -29.26 -15.64
N GLY A 605 -1.57 -29.15 -16.96
CA GLY A 605 -1.52 -27.88 -17.67
C GLY A 605 -2.94 -27.33 -17.86
N ILE A 606 -3.12 -26.02 -17.67
CA ILE A 606 -4.38 -25.32 -17.97
C ILE A 606 -4.56 -25.36 -19.51
N PRO A 607 -5.66 -25.91 -20.06
CA PRO A 607 -5.91 -25.86 -21.50
C PRO A 607 -6.23 -24.43 -21.96
N ASP A 608 -5.69 -24.01 -23.11
CA ASP A 608 -6.04 -22.74 -23.79
C ASP A 608 -7.43 -22.83 -24.45
N PHE A 609 -8.48 -23.07 -23.65
CA PHE A 609 -9.83 -23.40 -24.14
C PHE A 609 -10.74 -22.17 -24.37
N LEU A 610 -10.23 -20.95 -24.21
CA LEU A 610 -11.00 -19.73 -24.46
C LEU A 610 -10.43 -19.01 -25.68
N PRO A 611 -11.24 -18.69 -26.71
CA PRO A 611 -10.72 -18.02 -27.90
C PRO A 611 -10.14 -16.66 -27.52
N ASP A 612 -8.87 -16.48 -27.88
CA ASP A 612 -8.08 -15.26 -27.78
C ASP A 612 -8.24 -14.46 -29.07
N SER A 613 -9.03 -13.39 -29.06
CA SER A 613 -8.92 -12.34 -30.08
C SER A 613 -9.56 -11.03 -29.60
N LEU A 614 -8.90 -9.95 -30.03
CA LEU A 614 -9.14 -8.55 -29.74
C LEU A 614 -10.36 -8.04 -30.52
N LEU A 615 -11.23 -7.28 -29.86
CA LEU A 615 -12.11 -6.33 -30.53
C LEU A 615 -11.95 -4.99 -29.82
N ASP A 616 -11.11 -4.16 -30.43
CA ASP A 616 -10.96 -2.75 -30.13
C ASP A 616 -12.24 -2.01 -30.54
N VAL A 617 -12.89 -1.36 -29.58
CA VAL A 617 -13.84 -0.28 -29.83
C VAL A 617 -13.40 0.89 -28.95
N PRO A 618 -12.86 1.99 -29.52
CA PRO A 618 -12.44 3.13 -28.73
C PRO A 618 -13.66 3.93 -28.28
N LEU A 619 -13.89 4.00 -26.97
CA LEU A 619 -14.75 5.02 -26.37
C LEU A 619 -13.91 6.29 -26.19
N GLN A 620 -14.15 7.29 -27.05
CA GLN A 620 -13.65 8.65 -26.85
C GLN A 620 -14.29 9.27 -25.61
N ILE A 621 -13.47 9.66 -24.64
CA ILE A 621 -13.86 10.45 -23.47
C ILE A 621 -13.30 11.88 -23.69
N PRO A 622 -14.05 12.96 -23.40
CA PRO A 622 -13.61 14.32 -23.70
C PRO A 622 -12.42 14.77 -22.83
N ASP A 623 -11.61 15.65 -23.39
CA ASP A 623 -10.42 16.27 -22.80
C ASP A 623 -10.67 16.88 -21.41
N VAL A 624 -9.82 16.49 -20.46
CA VAL A 624 -9.70 17.10 -19.13
C VAL A 624 -8.42 17.94 -19.10
N PRO A 625 -8.48 19.23 -18.70
CA PRO A 625 -7.33 20.14 -18.77
C PRO A 625 -6.23 19.83 -17.73
N PRO A 626 -4.98 20.27 -17.97
CA PRO A 626 -3.81 19.86 -17.20
C PRO A 626 -3.50 20.82 -16.05
N HIS A 627 -3.85 20.46 -14.81
CA HIS A 627 -3.47 21.18 -13.57
C HIS A 627 -3.62 20.16 -12.42
N GLU A 628 -2.69 19.87 -11.51
CA GLU A 628 -1.65 20.66 -10.84
C GLU A 628 -0.47 19.77 -10.42
N ILE A 629 0.74 20.33 -10.47
CA ILE A 629 1.93 19.81 -9.82
C ILE A 629 1.65 19.76 -8.30
N PRO A 630 1.91 18.65 -7.56
CA PRO A 630 1.72 18.63 -6.12
C PRO A 630 2.58 19.72 -5.47
N GLY A 631 1.92 20.72 -4.91
CA GLY A 631 2.56 21.78 -4.15
C GLY A 631 3.44 21.19 -3.05
N LEU A 632 4.65 21.72 -2.93
CA LEU A 632 5.52 21.48 -1.78
C LEU A 632 4.69 21.66 -0.49
N PRO A 633 4.79 20.75 0.50
CA PRO A 633 4.04 20.87 1.74
C PRO A 633 4.29 22.24 2.37
N ASN A 634 3.23 22.93 2.79
CA ASN A 634 3.31 24.19 3.53
C ASN A 634 4.18 23.97 4.78
N ARG A 635 5.43 24.41 4.71
CA ARG A 635 6.36 24.39 5.85
C ARG A 635 6.01 25.54 6.76
N HIS A 636 5.78 25.24 8.02
CA HIS A 636 5.48 26.24 9.03
C HIS A 636 6.64 26.32 10.00
N ILE A 637 7.19 27.52 10.19
CA ILE A 637 8.03 27.79 11.36
C ILE A 637 7.16 27.51 12.58
N VAL A 638 7.56 26.52 13.37
CA VAL A 638 6.89 26.21 14.63
C VAL A 638 7.44 27.19 15.67
N PRO A 639 6.62 28.11 16.21
CA PRO A 639 7.04 28.90 17.36
C PRO A 639 7.38 27.93 18.51
N LEU A 640 8.52 28.13 19.16
CA LEU A 640 8.85 27.39 20.37
C LEU A 640 7.75 27.70 21.41
N TYR A 641 7.32 26.70 22.19
CA TYR A 641 6.26 26.81 23.21
C TYR A 641 4.80 26.97 22.72
N ARG A 642 4.39 26.41 21.57
CA ARG A 642 2.98 26.50 21.11
C ARG A 642 1.96 25.60 21.84
N ARG A 643 2.38 24.63 22.66
CA ARG A 643 1.48 23.71 23.39
C ARG A 643 2.07 23.22 24.73
N ILE A 644 1.81 23.95 25.82
CA ILE A 644 1.81 23.45 27.22
C ILE A 644 0.69 24.13 28.01
#